data_AF-A0A051TQQ6-F1
#
_entry.id   AF-A0A051TQQ6-F1
#
_cell.length_a   1.000
_cell.length_b   1.000
_cell.length_c   1.000
_cell.angle_alpha   90.00
_cell.angle_beta   90.00
_cell.angle_gamma   90.00
#
_symmetry.space_group_name_H-M   'P 1'
#
loop_
_entity.id
_entity.type
_entity.pdbx_description
1 polymer ?
#
loop_
_entity_poly.entity_id
_entity_poly.type
_entity_poly.pdbx_seq_one_letter_code
_entity_poly.pdbx_strand_id
1 'polypeptide(L)'
;MPTAPLTHDLRMSGRGAFYSFSFDLGPDLDLVRLANKLLKKDMATVAASPSRDNLRVSSHLAQIDRRHREYERFVEFLDVLYSDGPIDFVRLFRLNWKSTLKIVWLGRRLLAPIILRRILLGQKPPRSTAEDESGEPTNVPESDSDMPEAIRKSRQDLAGTVDKIADVLEDHHMLGALRLRLEQQMYFPRYYLRSEPFIRLEMNKAYYTDISHDKEPIHISLMIHRSGICIMTFAMPIARQFGLDEGYQYLQARMRRLDQLQISLPIIGHHDPLPRGLHFRSYTEAEVREGHKWAIFSNNTEEVNSPKLSMLIAFYIYLNAVQKVARRQISSEWRCNTTLFQGKPQCGCSGAHAKEHHASQFAQLMVRARSPMPVTDEIREDLLRNYLMNSDQELWLSPGCAIHTFWEREDINYVSDIETVIPIESAILQYRQLEAIDQRTVHVSIRDRELFAAQKQLATGLPEYGRNLMTDINAPLVVEGMASRLRTSELYDRLNDRVKVLESVVNTRYTRKQSRRSLAVSFIGLIIAVLLLPPRIKELMDSLSKLSPTHSLVNEVNSFFNAPDRATVAIYILAIAFTVVVFATMTIRFSLPWCSMTRWLRARRLRWPKRNFGYVTKRDVVVERIARTLPGGIEDSTADDAPPDPFPEY
;
A
#
# COMPACT_ATOMS: atom_id res chain seq x y z
N MET A 1 37.54 -24.18 -37.13
CA MET A 1 38.57 -23.81 -36.13
C MET A 1 37.91 -22.91 -35.11
N PRO A 2 37.88 -23.26 -33.81
CA PRO A 2 37.38 -22.36 -32.78
C PRO A 2 38.40 -21.24 -32.63
N THR A 3 38.02 -20.03 -33.01
CA THR A 3 38.75 -18.80 -32.73
C THR A 3 38.98 -18.70 -31.23
N ALA A 4 40.22 -18.43 -30.80
CA ALA A 4 40.53 -18.17 -29.40
C ALA A 4 39.52 -17.15 -28.82
N PRO A 5 38.97 -17.38 -27.61
CA PRO A 5 38.01 -16.45 -27.03
C PRO A 5 38.71 -15.11 -26.84
N LEU A 6 38.28 -14.11 -27.62
CA LEU A 6 38.64 -12.73 -27.38
C LEU A 6 38.15 -12.38 -25.97
N THR A 7 39.08 -12.20 -25.04
CA THR A 7 38.78 -11.70 -23.71
C THR A 7 38.24 -10.29 -23.88
N HIS A 8 36.96 -10.11 -23.61
CA HIS A 8 36.24 -8.86 -23.78
C HIS A 8 35.37 -8.61 -22.55
N ASP A 9 35.07 -7.34 -22.30
CA ASP A 9 34.29 -6.96 -21.13
C ASP A 9 32.80 -7.20 -21.35
N LEU A 10 32.11 -7.57 -20.28
CA LEU A 10 30.65 -7.67 -20.27
C LEU A 10 30.02 -6.33 -20.64
N ARG A 11 29.15 -6.35 -21.64
CA ARG A 11 28.26 -5.24 -21.99
C ARG A 11 26.85 -5.77 -22.17
N MET A 12 25.89 -5.13 -21.51
CA MET A 12 24.49 -5.54 -21.52
C MET A 12 23.60 -4.40 -22.02
N SER A 13 22.50 -4.76 -22.67
CA SER A 13 21.42 -3.81 -22.92
C SER A 13 20.71 -3.49 -21.60
N GLY A 14 20.49 -2.21 -21.31
CA GLY A 14 19.76 -1.79 -20.12
C GLY A 14 18.28 -1.57 -20.39
N ARG A 15 17.42 -2.07 -19.50
CA ARG A 15 15.96 -1.88 -19.57
C ARG A 15 15.46 -0.95 -18.47
N GLY A 16 15.72 -1.27 -17.21
CA GLY A 16 15.32 -0.43 -16.08
C GLY A 16 15.85 -0.89 -14.73
N ALA A 17 15.66 -0.05 -13.71
CA ALA A 17 15.97 -0.40 -12.32
C ALA A 17 14.80 -0.02 -11.41
N PHE A 18 14.46 -0.94 -10.50
CA PHE A 18 13.45 -0.76 -9.46
C PHE A 18 14.13 -0.76 -8.09
N TYR A 19 13.94 0.31 -7.32
CA TYR A 19 14.43 0.42 -5.94
C TYR A 19 13.25 0.31 -4.98
N SER A 20 13.07 -0.87 -4.38
CA SER A 20 11.99 -1.17 -3.43
C SER A 20 12.48 -0.97 -2.00
N PHE A 21 12.08 0.15 -1.39
CA PHE A 21 12.41 0.49 -0.01
C PHE A 21 11.32 0.03 0.95
N SER A 22 11.67 -0.85 1.88
CA SER A 22 10.79 -1.29 2.95
C SER A 22 11.05 -0.54 4.26
N PHE A 23 10.00 -0.10 4.95
CA PHE A 23 10.09 0.60 6.24
C PHE A 23 8.84 0.36 7.10
N ASP A 24 8.94 0.52 8.42
CA ASP A 24 7.83 0.29 9.37
C ASP A 24 7.30 1.61 9.96
N LEU A 25 5.99 1.87 9.81
CA LEU A 25 5.27 2.99 10.45
C LEU A 25 4.52 2.56 11.73
N GLY A 26 4.74 1.33 12.19
CA GLY A 26 4.19 0.75 13.40
C GLY A 26 2.77 0.18 13.23
N PRO A 27 2.30 -0.63 14.21
CA PRO A 27 1.01 -1.29 14.16
C PRO A 27 -0.17 -0.32 14.21
N ASP A 28 -1.38 -0.84 13.96
CA ASP A 28 -2.64 -0.09 14.06
C ASP A 28 -2.68 1.15 13.15
N LEU A 29 -2.01 1.07 12.01
CA LEU A 29 -2.05 2.11 10.99
C LEU A 29 -3.39 2.02 10.23
N ASP A 30 -4.19 3.09 10.31
CA ASP A 30 -5.41 3.21 9.51
C ASP A 30 -5.04 3.50 8.05
N LEU A 31 -4.95 2.44 7.25
CA LEU A 31 -4.53 2.46 5.85
C LEU A 31 -5.37 3.44 5.03
N VAL A 32 -6.69 3.32 5.14
CA VAL A 32 -7.66 4.12 4.38
C VAL A 32 -7.49 5.59 4.73
N ARG A 33 -7.31 5.92 6.02
CA ARG A 33 -7.09 7.30 6.46
C ARG A 33 -5.77 7.87 5.98
N LEU A 34 -4.69 7.08 6.00
CA LEU A 34 -3.40 7.53 5.49
C LEU A 34 -3.45 7.78 3.98
N ALA A 35 -3.93 6.79 3.22
CA ALA A 35 -4.09 6.88 1.77
C ALA A 35 -4.99 8.07 1.37
N ASN A 36 -6.12 8.27 2.04
CA ASN A 36 -7.01 9.42 1.79
C ASN A 36 -6.33 10.77 2.08
N LYS A 37 -5.48 10.85 3.11
CA LYS A 37 -4.73 12.07 3.39
C LYS A 37 -3.66 12.34 2.33
N LEU A 38 -2.99 11.30 1.83
CA LEU A 38 -1.99 11.44 0.76
C LEU A 38 -2.65 11.94 -0.53
N LEU A 39 -3.79 11.37 -0.92
CA LEU A 39 -4.58 11.83 -2.07
C LEU A 39 -5.11 13.27 -1.92
N LYS A 40 -5.60 13.63 -0.73
CA LYS A 40 -6.14 14.98 -0.45
C LYS A 40 -5.07 16.06 -0.37
N LYS A 41 -3.82 15.68 -0.11
CA LYS A 41 -2.68 16.58 -0.14
C LYS A 41 -2.00 16.60 -1.51
N ASP A 42 -2.59 15.95 -2.50
CA ASP A 42 -2.04 15.76 -3.84
C ASP A 42 -0.59 15.26 -3.81
N MET A 43 -0.26 14.38 -2.84
CA MET A 43 1.03 13.68 -2.76
C MET A 43 1.00 12.36 -3.56
N ALA A 44 -0.19 11.80 -3.72
CA ALA A 44 -0.45 10.63 -4.55
C ALA A 44 -1.51 10.99 -5.59
N THR A 45 -1.39 10.44 -6.79
CA THR A 45 -2.30 10.67 -7.91
C THR A 45 -3.44 9.68 -7.89
N VAL A 46 -3.14 8.40 -7.69
CA VAL A 46 -4.08 7.29 -7.71
C VAL A 46 -3.88 6.40 -6.49
N ALA A 47 -4.96 5.88 -5.94
CA ALA A 47 -4.95 4.84 -4.92
C ALA A 47 -5.86 3.69 -5.32
N ALA A 48 -5.38 2.50 -5.03
CA ALA A 48 -5.96 1.24 -5.42
C ALA A 48 -6.00 0.32 -4.20
N SER A 49 -7.09 -0.41 -4.03
CA SER A 49 -7.22 -1.42 -2.99
C SER A 49 -7.55 -2.74 -3.66
N PRO A 50 -6.83 -3.83 -3.35
CA PRO A 50 -7.06 -5.12 -4.01
C PRO A 50 -8.48 -5.67 -3.76
N SER A 51 -9.17 -5.25 -2.70
CA SER A 51 -10.55 -5.67 -2.40
C SER A 51 -11.63 -4.89 -3.18
N ARG A 52 -11.26 -3.85 -3.94
CA ARG A 52 -12.19 -2.96 -4.65
C ARG A 52 -11.67 -2.69 -6.06
N ASP A 53 -12.53 -2.83 -7.04
CA ASP A 53 -12.13 -2.57 -8.43
C ASP A 53 -11.99 -1.07 -8.75
N ASN A 54 -12.63 -0.21 -7.96
CA ASN A 54 -12.64 1.23 -8.23
C ASN A 54 -11.33 1.90 -7.80
N LEU A 55 -10.66 2.53 -8.76
CA LEU A 55 -9.56 3.45 -8.50
C LEU A 55 -10.05 4.72 -7.83
N ARG A 56 -9.25 5.25 -6.90
CA ARG A 56 -9.48 6.53 -6.26
C ARG A 56 -8.41 7.51 -6.67
N VAL A 57 -8.84 8.73 -6.98
CA VAL A 57 -7.92 9.75 -7.48
C VAL A 57 -7.73 10.90 -6.50
N SER A 58 -6.65 11.65 -6.71
CA SER A 58 -6.33 12.87 -5.99
C SER A 58 -7.38 13.96 -6.23
N SER A 59 -7.39 14.95 -5.35
CA SER A 59 -8.32 16.07 -5.49
C SER A 59 -8.02 16.90 -6.74
N HIS A 60 -6.74 17.05 -7.06
CA HIS A 60 -6.27 17.73 -8.25
C HIS A 60 -6.68 16.99 -9.54
N LEU A 61 -6.47 15.67 -9.60
CA LEU A 61 -6.84 14.88 -10.78
C LEU A 61 -8.36 14.86 -11.01
N ALA A 62 -9.15 14.83 -9.93
CA ALA A 62 -10.59 14.99 -10.00
C ALA A 62 -11.03 16.37 -10.51
N GLN A 63 -10.25 17.43 -10.24
CA GLN A 63 -10.51 18.76 -10.81
C GLN A 63 -10.13 18.82 -12.29
N ILE A 64 -9.02 18.20 -12.68
CA ILE A 64 -8.61 18.07 -14.09
C ILE A 64 -9.68 17.33 -14.89
N ASP A 65 -10.15 16.17 -14.43
CA ASP A 65 -11.22 15.39 -15.07
C ASP A 65 -12.53 16.19 -15.19
N ARG A 66 -12.87 17.03 -14.20
CA ARG A 66 -14.02 17.94 -14.31
C ARG A 66 -13.83 19.00 -15.40
N ARG A 67 -12.66 19.64 -15.44
CA ARG A 67 -12.33 20.65 -16.47
C ARG A 67 -12.28 20.04 -17.86
N HIS A 68 -11.71 18.85 -17.99
CA HIS A 68 -11.71 18.08 -19.24
C HIS A 68 -13.13 17.91 -19.79
N ARG A 69 -14.08 17.46 -18.96
CA ARG A 69 -15.48 17.31 -19.35
C ARG A 69 -16.16 18.63 -19.68
N GLU A 70 -15.79 19.71 -19.00
CA GLU A 70 -16.30 21.05 -19.33
C GLU A 70 -15.78 21.52 -20.70
N TYR A 71 -14.53 21.22 -21.03
CA TYR A 71 -13.95 21.51 -22.33
C TYR A 71 -14.49 20.63 -23.44
N GLU A 72 -14.60 19.31 -23.25
CA GLU A 72 -15.25 18.39 -24.20
C GLU A 72 -16.67 18.87 -24.55
N ARG A 73 -17.49 19.18 -23.54
CA ARG A 73 -18.84 19.72 -23.75
C ARG A 73 -18.84 21.05 -24.46
N PHE A 74 -17.81 21.87 -24.28
CA PHE A 74 -17.70 23.15 -24.95
C PHE A 74 -17.26 22.98 -26.41
N VAL A 75 -16.36 22.03 -26.71
CA VAL A 75 -16.02 21.63 -28.08
C VAL A 75 -17.25 21.09 -28.79
N GLU A 76 -17.97 20.13 -28.18
CA GLU A 76 -19.23 19.61 -28.72
C GLU A 76 -20.28 20.72 -28.92
N PHE A 77 -20.34 21.70 -28.00
CA PHE A 77 -21.21 22.85 -28.13
C PHE A 77 -20.84 23.72 -29.33
N LEU A 78 -19.55 23.96 -29.58
CA LEU A 78 -19.10 24.67 -30.78
C LEU A 78 -19.39 23.89 -32.06
N ASP A 79 -19.17 22.58 -32.05
CA ASP A 79 -19.45 21.71 -33.19
C ASP A 79 -20.94 21.72 -33.57
N VAL A 80 -21.84 21.71 -32.58
CA VAL A 80 -23.29 21.82 -32.82
C VAL A 80 -23.70 23.25 -33.22
N LEU A 81 -23.01 24.27 -32.72
CA LEU A 81 -23.31 25.67 -33.04
C LEU A 81 -22.93 26.02 -34.48
N TYR A 82 -21.85 25.43 -35.00
CA TYR A 82 -21.29 25.69 -36.32
C TYR A 82 -21.47 24.53 -37.32
N SER A 83 -22.32 23.54 -37.00
CA SER A 83 -22.68 22.50 -37.96
C SER A 83 -23.49 23.10 -39.12
N ASP A 84 -23.29 22.60 -40.34
CA ASP A 84 -23.94 23.07 -41.59
C ASP A 84 -25.47 22.85 -41.67
N GLY A 85 -26.16 22.63 -40.56
CA GLY A 85 -27.60 22.40 -40.47
C GLY A 85 -28.37 23.44 -39.66
N PRO A 86 -29.72 23.33 -39.57
CA PRO A 86 -30.51 24.18 -38.69
C PRO A 86 -30.05 24.01 -37.23
N ILE A 87 -29.75 25.12 -36.57
CA ILE A 87 -29.22 25.15 -35.20
C ILE A 87 -30.19 24.43 -34.26
N ASP A 88 -29.78 23.28 -33.73
CA ASP A 88 -30.54 22.54 -32.72
C ASP A 88 -30.35 23.19 -31.33
N PHE A 89 -31.21 24.18 -31.05
CA PHE A 89 -31.20 24.85 -29.76
C PHE A 89 -31.48 23.91 -28.59
N VAL A 90 -32.24 22.82 -28.77
CA VAL A 90 -32.53 21.87 -27.69
C VAL A 90 -31.25 21.15 -27.28
N ARG A 91 -30.46 20.71 -28.26
CA ARG A 91 -29.16 20.08 -28.03
C ARG A 91 -28.16 21.07 -27.43
N LEU A 92 -28.10 22.32 -27.92
CA LEU A 92 -27.26 23.36 -27.32
C LEU A 92 -27.64 23.69 -25.87
N PHE A 93 -28.94 23.77 -25.55
CA PHE A 93 -29.41 23.98 -24.18
C PHE A 93 -29.05 22.81 -23.26
N ARG A 94 -29.07 21.58 -23.76
CA ARG A 94 -28.66 20.39 -22.99
C ARG A 94 -27.15 20.38 -22.72
N LEU A 95 -26.33 20.78 -23.69
CA LEU A 95 -24.87 20.83 -23.56
C LEU A 95 -24.40 21.95 -22.62
N ASN A 96 -24.86 23.19 -22.84
CA ASN A 96 -24.47 24.33 -22.02
C ASN A 96 -25.51 25.46 -22.00
N TRP A 97 -26.56 25.28 -21.20
CA TRP A 97 -27.66 26.26 -21.08
C TRP A 97 -27.21 27.70 -20.81
N LYS A 98 -26.13 27.92 -20.04
CA LYS A 98 -25.62 29.26 -19.71
C LYS A 98 -25.06 29.96 -20.94
N SER A 99 -24.26 29.24 -21.74
CA SER A 99 -23.70 29.78 -22.98
C SER A 99 -24.79 29.98 -24.03
N THR A 100 -25.72 29.03 -24.18
CA THR A 100 -26.86 29.15 -25.09
C THR A 100 -27.72 30.37 -24.77
N LEU A 101 -28.05 30.61 -23.49
CA LEU A 101 -28.79 31.81 -23.09
C LEU A 101 -28.03 33.11 -23.39
N LYS A 102 -26.71 33.15 -23.19
CA LYS A 102 -25.91 34.33 -23.57
C LYS A 102 -25.96 34.57 -25.07
N ILE A 103 -25.84 33.53 -25.89
CA ILE A 103 -25.94 33.62 -27.36
C ILE A 103 -27.33 34.08 -27.76
N VAL A 104 -28.39 33.50 -27.20
CA VAL A 104 -29.78 33.92 -27.45
C VAL A 104 -30.01 35.36 -27.01
N TRP A 105 -29.41 35.81 -25.91
CA TRP A 105 -29.51 37.18 -25.42
C TRP A 105 -28.73 38.18 -26.29
N LEU A 106 -27.51 37.85 -26.71
CA LEU A 106 -26.71 38.62 -27.67
C LEU A 106 -27.39 38.67 -29.05
N GLY A 107 -27.88 37.52 -29.51
CA GLY A 107 -28.68 37.36 -30.72
C GLY A 107 -29.95 38.19 -30.64
N ARG A 108 -30.64 38.22 -29.49
CA ARG A 108 -31.75 39.14 -29.25
C ARG A 108 -31.30 40.59 -29.39
N ARG A 109 -30.13 40.99 -28.91
CA ARG A 109 -29.65 42.39 -29.04
C ARG A 109 -29.30 42.77 -30.49
N LEU A 110 -28.87 41.82 -31.30
CA LEU A 110 -28.52 42.02 -32.73
C LEU A 110 -29.71 41.87 -33.67
N LEU A 111 -30.59 40.90 -33.41
CA LEU A 111 -31.80 40.62 -34.20
C LEU A 111 -32.99 41.47 -33.77
N ALA A 112 -33.11 41.87 -32.49
CA ALA A 112 -34.19 42.76 -32.06
C ALA A 112 -34.24 44.05 -32.85
N PRO A 113 -33.14 44.80 -33.12
CA PRO A 113 -33.26 45.99 -33.96
C PRO A 113 -33.64 45.68 -35.41
N ILE A 114 -33.30 44.50 -35.95
CA ILE A 114 -33.69 44.07 -37.31
C ILE A 114 -35.18 43.69 -37.35
N ILE A 115 -35.65 42.95 -36.35
CA ILE A 115 -37.05 42.54 -36.21
C ILE A 115 -37.92 43.76 -35.86
N LEU A 116 -37.47 44.62 -34.95
CA LEU A 116 -38.15 45.87 -34.59
C LEU A 116 -38.17 46.83 -35.78
N ARG A 117 -37.08 46.94 -36.57
CA ARG A 117 -37.10 47.68 -37.85
C ARG A 117 -38.05 47.05 -38.86
N ARG A 118 -38.12 45.72 -38.99
CA ARG A 118 -39.08 45.05 -39.90
C ARG A 118 -40.53 45.26 -39.48
N ILE A 119 -40.82 45.23 -38.18
CA ILE A 119 -42.15 45.49 -37.62
C ILE A 119 -42.51 46.98 -37.77
N LEU A 120 -41.59 47.89 -37.52
CA LEU A 120 -41.79 49.35 -37.68
C LEU A 120 -41.86 49.79 -39.15
N LEU A 121 -41.17 49.10 -40.07
CA LEU A 121 -41.13 49.42 -41.51
C LEU A 121 -42.10 48.57 -42.35
N GLY A 122 -42.92 47.71 -41.73
CA GLY A 122 -43.95 46.93 -42.44
C GLY A 122 -43.43 46.00 -43.53
N GLN A 123 -42.16 45.59 -43.47
CA GLN A 123 -41.59 44.69 -44.48
C GLN A 123 -41.99 43.25 -44.18
N LYS A 124 -42.93 42.72 -44.98
CA LYS A 124 -43.33 41.31 -44.97
C LYS A 124 -42.09 40.42 -45.24
N PRO A 125 -42.01 39.23 -44.60
CA PRO A 125 -40.91 38.31 -44.85
C PRO A 125 -40.85 37.96 -46.35
N PRO A 126 -39.66 37.83 -46.95
CA PRO A 126 -39.56 37.20 -48.25
C PRO A 126 -40.13 35.79 -48.10
N ARG A 127 -41.19 35.52 -48.83
CA ARG A 127 -41.70 34.16 -49.04
C ARG A 127 -40.57 33.37 -49.67
N SER A 128 -39.97 32.47 -48.93
CA SER A 128 -39.11 31.42 -49.49
C SER A 128 -40.01 30.48 -50.29
N THR A 129 -40.22 30.80 -51.56
CA THR A 129 -40.59 29.83 -52.59
C THR A 129 -39.34 29.11 -53.02
N ALA A 130 -39.11 27.94 -52.44
CA ALA A 130 -38.32 26.84 -52.98
C ALA A 130 -38.51 25.63 -52.06
N GLU A 131 -39.70 25.04 -52.12
CA GLU A 131 -39.85 23.59 -51.97
C GLU A 131 -39.91 23.01 -53.39
N ASP A 132 -39.32 21.83 -53.53
CA ASP A 132 -39.25 20.93 -54.68
C ASP A 132 -38.15 21.22 -55.72
N GLU A 133 -37.03 20.51 -55.60
CA GLU A 133 -36.81 19.33 -56.46
C GLU A 133 -35.60 18.48 -56.01
N SER A 134 -35.85 17.17 -56.06
CA SER A 134 -34.96 16.02 -55.95
C SER A 134 -33.53 16.19 -56.51
N GLY A 135 -32.54 15.84 -55.69
CA GLY A 135 -31.17 15.59 -56.10
C GLY A 135 -30.46 14.68 -55.09
N GLU A 136 -29.75 13.68 -55.61
CA GLU A 136 -28.99 12.64 -54.91
C GLU A 136 -28.15 13.12 -53.71
N PRO A 137 -27.82 12.24 -52.74
CA PRO A 137 -26.84 12.52 -51.70
C PRO A 137 -25.47 12.65 -52.35
N THR A 138 -25.21 13.85 -52.88
CA THR A 138 -23.91 14.25 -53.39
C THR A 138 -23.03 14.42 -52.16
N ASN A 139 -21.94 13.64 -52.11
CA ASN A 139 -20.91 13.73 -51.09
C ASN A 139 -20.58 15.19 -50.78
N VAL A 140 -21.05 15.67 -49.63
CA VAL A 140 -20.73 16.99 -49.11
C VAL A 140 -19.24 16.97 -48.81
N PRO A 141 -18.42 17.82 -49.46
CA PRO A 141 -17.06 18.04 -49.00
C PRO A 141 -17.18 18.68 -47.61
N GLU A 142 -16.46 18.14 -46.63
CA GLU A 142 -16.19 18.79 -45.34
C GLU A 142 -15.63 20.20 -45.59
N SER A 143 -16.49 21.19 -45.75
CA SER A 143 -16.11 22.57 -45.97
C SER A 143 -16.19 23.29 -44.65
N ASP A 144 -15.12 23.14 -43.87
CA ASP A 144 -14.78 23.89 -42.64
C ASP A 144 -14.67 25.43 -42.87
N SER A 145 -15.27 25.97 -43.95
CA SER A 145 -15.00 27.28 -44.56
C SER A 145 -15.78 28.45 -43.98
N ASP A 146 -16.88 28.21 -43.27
CA ASP A 146 -17.74 29.29 -42.73
C ASP A 146 -17.42 29.66 -41.27
N MET A 147 -16.46 28.96 -40.64
CA MET A 147 -16.04 29.28 -39.28
C MET A 147 -14.99 30.41 -39.28
N PRO A 148 -15.20 31.51 -38.52
CA PRO A 148 -14.20 32.57 -38.41
C PRO A 148 -12.84 32.01 -37.96
N GLU A 149 -11.75 32.45 -38.59
CA GLU A 149 -10.40 31.91 -38.32
C GLU A 149 -10.01 31.93 -36.84
N ALA A 150 -10.43 32.98 -36.11
CA ALA A 150 -10.20 33.10 -34.67
C ALA A 150 -10.88 31.98 -33.85
N ILE A 151 -12.05 31.52 -34.30
CA ILE A 151 -12.82 30.44 -33.67
C ILE A 151 -12.24 29.09 -34.06
N ARG A 152 -11.84 28.91 -35.33
CA ARG A 152 -11.13 27.70 -35.78
C ARG A 152 -9.82 27.50 -35.01
N LYS A 153 -9.04 28.57 -34.83
CA LYS A 153 -7.81 28.55 -34.01
C LYS A 153 -8.11 28.23 -32.54
N SER A 154 -9.12 28.89 -31.95
CA SER A 154 -9.52 28.60 -30.56
C SER A 154 -10.01 27.16 -30.39
N ARG A 155 -10.70 26.60 -31.39
CA ARG A 155 -11.16 25.20 -31.43
C ARG A 155 -9.96 24.25 -31.49
N GLN A 156 -9.00 24.49 -32.38
CA GLN A 156 -7.78 23.69 -32.48
C GLN A 156 -6.92 23.76 -31.21
N ASP A 157 -6.74 24.96 -30.64
CA ASP A 157 -6.01 25.17 -29.39
C ASP A 157 -6.71 24.46 -28.22
N LEU A 158 -8.04 24.49 -28.18
CA LEU A 158 -8.83 23.83 -27.15
C LEU A 158 -8.82 22.31 -27.31
N ALA A 159 -8.99 21.79 -28.53
CA ALA A 159 -8.91 20.36 -28.83
C ALA A 159 -7.53 19.82 -28.46
N GLY A 160 -6.45 20.48 -28.89
CA GLY A 160 -5.08 20.10 -28.49
C GLY A 160 -4.82 20.24 -26.98
N THR A 161 -5.58 21.06 -26.25
CA THR A 161 -5.53 21.11 -24.78
C THR A 161 -6.31 19.96 -24.15
N VAL A 162 -7.46 19.59 -24.71
CA VAL A 162 -8.25 18.43 -24.28
C VAL A 162 -7.43 17.16 -24.44
N ASP A 163 -6.80 16.97 -25.60
CA ASP A 163 -5.95 15.79 -25.88
C ASP A 163 -4.80 15.69 -24.89
N LYS A 164 -4.06 16.79 -24.65
CA LYS A 164 -2.98 16.82 -23.64
C LYS A 164 -3.48 16.50 -22.23
N ILE A 165 -4.69 16.93 -21.87
CA ILE A 165 -5.26 16.61 -20.56
C ILE A 165 -5.69 15.12 -20.52
N ALA A 166 -6.22 14.59 -21.61
CA ALA A 166 -6.57 13.18 -21.75
C ALA A 166 -5.33 12.30 -21.58
N ASP A 167 -4.24 12.62 -22.27
CA ASP A 167 -2.96 11.90 -22.18
C ASP A 167 -2.44 11.87 -20.73
N VAL A 168 -2.44 13.02 -20.04
CA VAL A 168 -2.01 13.09 -18.63
C VAL A 168 -2.91 12.27 -17.71
N LEU A 169 -4.23 12.30 -17.92
CA LEU A 169 -5.18 11.50 -17.14
C LEU A 169 -4.98 10.01 -17.40
N GLU A 170 -4.77 9.63 -18.66
CA GLU A 170 -4.56 8.26 -19.10
C GLU A 170 -3.27 7.69 -18.54
N ASP A 171 -2.15 8.40 -18.66
CA ASP A 171 -0.85 7.96 -18.14
C ASP A 171 -0.88 7.67 -16.63
N HIS A 172 -1.50 8.56 -15.84
CA HIS A 172 -1.59 8.39 -14.40
C HIS A 172 -2.56 7.29 -13.99
N HIS A 173 -3.67 7.13 -14.72
CA HIS A 173 -4.64 6.08 -14.45
C HIS A 173 -4.16 4.70 -14.92
N MET A 174 -3.56 4.59 -16.10
CA MET A 174 -3.16 3.32 -16.70
C MET A 174 -2.13 2.61 -15.86
N LEU A 175 -1.06 3.27 -15.41
CA LEU A 175 -0.02 2.60 -14.63
C LEU A 175 -0.55 2.10 -13.28
N GLY A 176 -1.33 2.93 -12.58
CA GLY A 176 -1.96 2.54 -11.32
C GLY A 176 -3.00 1.43 -11.48
N ALA A 177 -3.81 1.51 -12.54
CA ALA A 177 -4.79 0.49 -12.90
C ALA A 177 -4.11 -0.83 -13.23
N LEU A 178 -3.12 -0.80 -14.13
CA LEU A 178 -2.39 -1.96 -14.60
C LEU A 178 -1.70 -2.67 -13.44
N ARG A 179 -0.99 -1.92 -12.58
CA ARG A 179 -0.34 -2.50 -11.40
C ARG A 179 -1.35 -3.15 -10.45
N LEU A 180 -2.48 -2.49 -10.17
CA LEU A 180 -3.55 -3.07 -9.36
C LEU A 180 -4.07 -4.37 -9.99
N ARG A 181 -4.34 -4.38 -11.30
CA ARG A 181 -4.88 -5.54 -12.01
C ARG A 181 -3.90 -6.70 -11.98
N LEU A 182 -2.61 -6.45 -12.21
CA LEU A 182 -1.56 -7.47 -12.08
C LEU A 182 -1.51 -8.01 -10.64
N GLU A 183 -1.54 -7.15 -9.62
CA GLU A 183 -1.57 -7.60 -8.21
C GLU A 183 -2.83 -8.44 -7.93
N GLN A 184 -4.02 -8.02 -8.34
CA GLN A 184 -5.27 -8.78 -8.18
C GLN A 184 -5.24 -10.15 -8.87
N GLN A 185 -4.58 -10.23 -10.03
CA GLN A 185 -4.40 -11.46 -10.81
C GLN A 185 -3.38 -12.41 -10.16
N MET A 186 -2.33 -11.86 -9.54
CA MET A 186 -1.27 -12.65 -8.93
C MET A 186 -1.64 -13.20 -7.56
N TYR A 187 -2.51 -12.54 -6.79
CA TYR A 187 -2.91 -13.00 -5.46
C TYR A 187 -4.17 -13.89 -5.49
N PHE A 188 -4.25 -14.87 -4.58
CA PHE A 188 -5.47 -15.64 -4.38
C PHE A 188 -6.67 -14.74 -4.01
N PRO A 189 -7.82 -14.85 -4.70
CA PRO A 189 -9.00 -14.03 -4.43
C PRO A 189 -9.47 -14.03 -2.97
N ARG A 190 -9.38 -15.17 -2.30
CA ARG A 190 -9.79 -15.32 -0.89
C ARG A 190 -9.00 -14.43 0.08
N TYR A 191 -7.77 -14.03 -0.26
CA TYR A 191 -6.91 -13.24 0.60
C TYR A 191 -7.36 -11.77 0.70
N TYR A 192 -7.72 -11.15 -0.44
CA TYR A 192 -8.12 -9.74 -0.48
C TYR A 192 -9.63 -9.48 -0.41
N LEU A 193 -10.49 -10.48 -0.70
CA LEU A 193 -11.94 -10.30 -0.62
C LEU A 193 -12.45 -10.17 0.83
N ARG A 194 -11.80 -10.82 1.81
CA ARG A 194 -12.25 -10.83 3.22
C ARG A 194 -11.67 -9.71 4.08
N SER A 195 -10.50 -9.20 3.72
CA SER A 195 -9.83 -8.11 4.45
C SER A 195 -9.07 -7.27 3.44
N GLU A 196 -8.97 -5.96 3.63
CA GLU A 196 -8.08 -5.09 2.84
C GLU A 196 -6.65 -5.26 3.40
N PRO A 197 -5.77 -6.14 2.85
CA PRO A 197 -4.45 -6.37 3.43
C PRO A 197 -3.55 -5.15 3.28
N PHE A 198 -3.64 -4.47 2.14
CA PHE A 198 -2.86 -3.29 1.82
C PHE A 198 -3.65 -2.33 0.92
N ILE A 199 -3.12 -1.12 0.77
CA ILE A 199 -3.54 -0.14 -0.23
C ILE A 199 -2.29 0.25 -1.02
N ARG A 200 -2.39 0.23 -2.35
CA ARG A 200 -1.37 0.72 -3.27
C ARG A 200 -1.67 2.16 -3.64
N LEU A 201 -0.67 3.02 -3.62
CA LEU A 201 -0.75 4.41 -4.04
C LEU A 201 0.29 4.67 -5.10
N GLU A 202 -0.11 5.19 -6.25
CA GLU A 202 0.82 5.83 -7.18
C GLU A 202 1.08 7.24 -6.66
N MET A 203 2.31 7.48 -6.22
CA MET A 203 2.76 8.76 -5.71
C MET A 203 3.00 9.71 -6.90
N ASN A 204 3.04 11.02 -6.66
CA ASN A 204 3.47 11.94 -7.70
C ASN A 204 4.87 11.57 -8.19
N LYS A 205 5.05 11.53 -9.52
CA LYS A 205 6.33 11.22 -10.17
C LYS A 205 7.40 12.21 -9.70
N ALA A 206 8.66 11.78 -9.75
CA ALA A 206 9.80 12.70 -9.76
C ALA A 206 10.41 12.70 -11.17
N TYR A 207 11.21 13.69 -11.52
CA TYR A 207 11.98 13.68 -12.77
C TYR A 207 13.47 13.76 -12.46
N TYR A 208 14.30 13.14 -13.26
CA TYR A 208 15.74 13.14 -13.05
C TYR A 208 16.51 13.37 -14.34
N THR A 209 17.73 13.86 -14.19
CA THR A 209 18.72 13.96 -15.26
C THR A 209 19.99 13.25 -14.77
N ASP A 210 20.53 12.38 -15.61
CA ASP A 210 21.84 11.74 -15.44
C ASP A 210 22.60 11.72 -16.76
N ILE A 211 23.79 11.10 -16.78
CA ILE A 211 24.66 11.02 -17.96
C ILE A 211 23.94 10.43 -19.20
N SER A 212 22.94 9.58 -18.99
CA SER A 212 22.25 8.85 -20.06
C SER A 212 20.83 9.35 -20.35
N HIS A 213 20.24 10.14 -19.46
CA HIS A 213 18.82 10.53 -19.52
C HIS A 213 18.64 12.01 -19.18
N ASP A 214 17.82 12.70 -19.98
CA ASP A 214 17.41 14.08 -19.69
C ASP A 214 15.93 14.16 -19.31
N LYS A 215 15.66 14.63 -18.08
CA LYS A 215 14.30 14.84 -17.52
C LYS A 215 13.36 13.62 -17.62
N GLU A 216 13.87 12.42 -17.47
CA GLU A 216 13.07 11.19 -17.47
C GLU A 216 12.26 11.03 -16.16
N PRO A 217 11.06 10.42 -16.21
CA PRO A 217 10.25 10.20 -15.02
C PRO A 217 10.81 9.07 -14.15
N ILE A 218 10.69 9.28 -12.85
CA ILE A 218 10.76 8.25 -11.82
C ILE A 218 9.33 7.93 -11.42
N HIS A 219 8.88 6.73 -11.73
CA HIS A 219 7.58 6.23 -11.30
C HIS A 219 7.69 5.76 -9.85
N ILE A 220 6.82 6.28 -8.98
CA ILE A 220 6.94 6.07 -7.54
C ILE A 220 5.64 5.49 -7.03
N SER A 221 5.73 4.32 -6.43
CA SER A 221 4.57 3.58 -5.95
C SER A 221 4.75 3.19 -4.49
N LEU A 222 3.74 3.43 -3.66
CA LEU A 222 3.74 3.17 -2.23
C LEU A 222 2.68 2.12 -1.89
N MET A 223 3.12 0.94 -1.46
CA MET A 223 2.27 -0.06 -0.81
C MET A 223 2.25 0.19 0.69
N ILE A 224 1.05 0.30 1.29
CA ILE A 224 0.85 0.42 2.73
C ILE A 224 0.08 -0.80 3.22
N HIS A 225 0.74 -1.65 4.02
CA HIS A 225 0.14 -2.87 4.54
C HIS A 225 -0.43 -2.68 5.97
N ARG A 226 -1.48 -3.41 6.32
CA ARG A 226 -2.18 -3.35 7.63
C ARG A 226 -1.28 -3.58 8.85
N SER A 227 -0.15 -4.25 8.64
CA SER A 227 0.86 -4.50 9.69
C SER A 227 1.65 -3.25 10.10
N GLY A 228 1.57 -2.17 9.31
CA GLY A 228 2.38 -0.96 9.42
C GLY A 228 3.58 -0.92 8.48
N ILE A 229 3.92 -2.05 7.86
CA ILE A 229 5.01 -2.14 6.88
C ILE A 229 4.58 -1.47 5.58
N CYS A 230 5.47 -0.62 5.07
CA CYS A 230 5.30 0.07 3.80
C CYS A 230 6.43 -0.34 2.85
N ILE A 231 6.13 -0.43 1.56
CA ILE A 231 7.11 -0.60 0.49
C ILE A 231 6.95 0.57 -0.47
N MET A 232 8.00 1.35 -0.65
CA MET A 232 8.06 2.46 -1.60
C MET A 232 9.03 2.12 -2.71
N THR A 233 8.50 2.00 -3.92
CA THR A 233 9.22 1.51 -5.09
C THR A 233 9.44 2.64 -6.07
N PHE A 234 10.70 2.87 -6.45
CA PHE A 234 11.10 3.84 -7.48
C PHE A 234 11.51 3.06 -8.73
N ALA A 235 10.78 3.24 -9.82
CA ALA A 235 11.12 2.66 -11.12
C ALA A 235 11.65 3.74 -12.05
N MET A 236 12.80 3.49 -12.66
CA MET A 236 13.45 4.43 -13.56
C MET A 236 14.24 3.70 -14.66
N PRO A 237 14.35 4.28 -15.86
CA PRO A 237 15.18 3.71 -16.92
C PRO A 237 16.67 3.73 -16.53
N ILE A 238 17.47 2.95 -17.23
CA ILE A 238 18.95 2.87 -17.12
C ILE A 238 19.56 3.01 -18.51
N ALA A 239 20.87 3.25 -18.59
CA ALA A 239 21.54 3.44 -19.87
C ALA A 239 21.25 2.28 -20.83
N ARG A 240 20.96 2.59 -22.10
CA ARG A 240 20.66 1.58 -23.14
C ARG A 240 21.74 0.52 -23.25
N GLN A 241 22.99 0.88 -22.99
CA GLN A 241 24.10 -0.05 -22.88
C GLN A 241 24.90 0.28 -21.62
N PHE A 242 25.30 -0.75 -20.89
CA PHE A 242 26.06 -0.59 -19.65
C PHE A 242 27.03 -1.76 -19.43
N GLY A 243 28.15 -1.49 -18.78
CA GLY A 243 29.15 -2.48 -18.39
C GLY A 243 29.02 -2.87 -16.92
N LEU A 244 30.04 -3.57 -16.41
CA LEU A 244 30.07 -4.05 -15.03
C LEU A 244 30.01 -2.91 -14.00
N ASP A 245 30.77 -1.84 -14.24
CA ASP A 245 30.90 -0.71 -13.31
C ASP A 245 29.61 0.12 -13.24
N GLU A 246 28.93 0.36 -14.35
CA GLU A 246 27.63 1.02 -14.38
C GLU A 246 26.56 0.12 -13.76
N GLY A 247 26.58 -1.19 -14.04
CA GLY A 247 25.68 -2.18 -13.43
C GLY A 247 25.75 -2.17 -11.90
N TYR A 248 26.96 -2.09 -11.35
CA TYR A 248 27.20 -1.94 -9.91
C TYR A 248 26.54 -0.66 -9.35
N GLN A 249 26.66 0.47 -10.07
CA GLN A 249 26.07 1.74 -9.66
C GLN A 249 24.54 1.67 -9.67
N TYR A 250 23.94 1.02 -10.67
CA TYR A 250 22.49 0.84 -10.73
C TYR A 250 21.96 -0.07 -9.62
N LEU A 251 22.71 -1.08 -9.19
CA LEU A 251 22.29 -1.98 -8.12
C LEU A 251 22.27 -1.33 -6.72
N GLN A 252 22.91 -0.16 -6.54
CA GLN A 252 22.96 0.55 -5.26
C GLN A 252 22.34 1.95 -5.35
N ALA A 253 21.23 2.16 -4.63
CA ALA A 253 20.50 3.44 -4.63
C ALA A 253 21.34 4.66 -4.23
N ARG A 254 22.42 4.48 -3.46
CA ARG A 254 23.35 5.54 -3.05
C ARG A 254 24.41 5.85 -4.11
N MET A 255 24.75 4.89 -4.97
CA MET A 255 25.86 5.00 -5.91
C MET A 255 25.44 5.56 -7.26
N ARG A 256 24.19 5.31 -7.70
CA ARG A 256 23.63 5.96 -8.88
C ARG A 256 23.62 7.47 -8.68
N ARG A 257 24.47 8.16 -9.43
CA ARG A 257 24.57 9.61 -9.41
C ARG A 257 23.47 10.22 -10.28
N LEU A 258 22.83 11.24 -9.75
CA LEU A 258 21.89 12.07 -10.47
C LEU A 258 22.51 13.47 -10.58
N ASP A 259 22.42 14.10 -11.74
CA ASP A 259 22.90 15.47 -11.93
C ASP A 259 21.83 16.47 -11.48
N GLN A 260 20.57 16.13 -11.77
CA GLN A 260 19.40 16.90 -11.39
C GLN A 260 18.26 15.98 -10.92
N LEU A 261 17.49 16.43 -9.94
CA LEU A 261 16.29 15.78 -9.43
C LEU A 261 15.19 16.83 -9.28
N GLN A 262 14.01 16.58 -9.81
CA GLN A 262 12.86 17.45 -9.72
C GLN A 262 11.74 16.75 -8.97
N ILE A 263 11.24 17.38 -7.91
CA ILE A 263 10.18 16.82 -7.06
C ILE A 263 9.08 17.86 -6.88
N SER A 264 7.83 17.41 -6.97
CA SER A 264 6.66 18.28 -6.80
C SER A 264 6.57 18.86 -5.36
N LEU A 265 6.16 20.13 -5.25
CA LEU A 265 5.99 20.80 -3.96
C LEU A 265 5.05 20.10 -2.97
N PRO A 266 3.97 19.41 -3.39
CA PRO A 266 3.15 18.62 -2.47
C PRO A 266 3.94 17.60 -1.66
N ILE A 267 5.01 17.02 -2.22
CA ILE A 267 5.89 16.06 -1.54
C ILE A 267 6.84 16.78 -0.58
N ILE A 268 7.48 17.85 -1.03
CA ILE A 268 8.51 18.56 -0.25
C ILE A 268 7.89 19.29 0.96
N GLY A 269 6.73 19.91 0.77
CA GLY A 269 6.11 20.82 1.72
C GLY A 269 6.65 22.25 1.59
N HIS A 270 5.80 23.26 1.76
CA HIS A 270 6.15 24.67 1.46
C HIS A 270 7.19 25.29 2.42
N HIS A 271 7.45 24.73 3.60
CA HIS A 271 8.28 25.40 4.63
C HIS A 271 9.09 24.44 5.51
N ASP A 272 9.29 23.20 5.07
CA ASP A 272 9.95 22.23 5.93
C ASP A 272 11.46 22.26 5.71
N PRO A 273 12.27 22.34 6.80
CA PRO A 273 13.69 22.08 6.68
C PRO A 273 13.84 20.66 6.13
N LEU A 274 14.67 20.55 5.09
CA LEU A 274 15.09 19.25 4.56
C LEU A 274 15.64 18.39 5.70
N PRO A 275 15.58 17.05 5.58
CA PRO A 275 16.12 16.14 6.60
C PRO A 275 17.52 16.57 7.06
N ARG A 276 17.79 16.52 8.38
CA ARG A 276 19.07 16.94 8.98
C ARG A 276 20.25 16.32 8.19
N GLY A 277 21.11 17.15 7.62
CA GLY A 277 22.27 16.74 6.80
C GLY A 277 22.12 16.97 5.29
N LEU A 278 20.92 17.29 4.79
CA LEU A 278 20.71 17.70 3.40
C LEU A 278 20.58 19.24 3.32
N HIS A 279 21.72 19.93 3.30
CA HIS A 279 21.78 21.38 3.08
C HIS A 279 21.71 21.69 1.57
N PHE A 280 20.54 21.56 0.94
CA PHE A 280 20.35 22.11 -0.40
C PHE A 280 20.10 23.62 -0.29
N ARG A 281 21.13 24.41 -0.56
CA ARG A 281 21.12 25.88 -0.42
C ARG A 281 20.39 26.60 -1.55
N SER A 282 20.08 25.91 -2.66
CA SER A 282 19.30 26.46 -3.76
C SER A 282 18.36 25.40 -4.34
N TYR A 283 17.05 25.52 -4.08
CA TYR A 283 16.06 25.06 -5.04
C TYR A 283 15.55 26.29 -5.78
N THR A 284 15.56 26.23 -7.11
CA THR A 284 14.93 27.27 -7.92
C THR A 284 13.47 26.87 -8.10
N GLU A 285 12.51 27.69 -7.65
CA GLU A 285 11.11 27.56 -8.09
C GLU A 285 11.09 27.91 -9.58
N ALA A 286 10.94 26.93 -10.48
CA ALA A 286 11.14 27.23 -11.89
C ALA A 286 10.22 26.54 -12.90
N GLU A 287 9.37 25.57 -12.54
CA GLU A 287 8.45 24.99 -13.54
C GLU A 287 7.11 24.60 -12.92
N VAL A 288 6.01 25.01 -13.56
CA VAL A 288 4.67 24.48 -13.31
C VAL A 288 4.46 23.33 -14.30
N ARG A 289 4.44 22.10 -13.79
CA ARG A 289 4.21 20.88 -14.59
C ARG A 289 3.07 20.10 -13.95
N GLU A 290 2.16 19.60 -14.77
CA GLU A 290 0.97 18.85 -14.31
C GLU A 290 0.19 19.63 -13.22
N GLY A 291 0.05 20.95 -13.36
CA GLY A 291 -0.68 21.80 -12.39
C GLY A 291 -0.02 21.99 -11.02
N HIS A 292 1.16 21.39 -10.80
CA HIS A 292 1.94 21.55 -9.57
C HIS A 292 3.20 22.38 -9.82
N LYS A 293 3.63 23.10 -8.80
CA LYS A 293 4.97 23.70 -8.77
C LYS A 293 6.00 22.61 -8.43
N TRP A 294 7.17 22.69 -9.05
CA TRP A 294 8.27 21.74 -8.85
C TRP A 294 9.50 22.43 -8.28
N ALA A 295 10.18 21.74 -7.37
CA ALA A 295 11.49 22.15 -6.90
C ALA A 295 12.57 21.35 -7.63
N ILE A 296 13.61 22.06 -8.06
CA ILE A 296 14.75 21.48 -8.76
C ILE A 296 15.93 21.42 -7.79
N PHE A 297 16.45 20.22 -7.59
CA PHE A 297 17.71 19.94 -6.91
C PHE A 297 18.77 19.68 -7.99
N SER A 298 19.89 20.41 -7.94
CA SER A 298 21.01 20.20 -8.85
C SER A 298 22.31 20.11 -8.06
N ASN A 299 23.29 19.40 -8.60
CA ASN A 299 24.58 19.19 -7.96
C ASN A 299 25.56 20.37 -8.18
N ASN A 300 25.07 21.54 -8.63
CA ASN A 300 25.85 22.69 -9.09
C ASN A 300 26.53 23.53 -7.99
N THR A 301 26.48 23.11 -6.74
CA THR A 301 27.25 23.78 -5.68
C THR A 301 28.68 23.25 -5.70
N GLU A 302 29.67 24.12 -5.96
CA GLU A 302 31.12 23.86 -5.93
C GLU A 302 31.67 23.39 -4.55
N GLU A 303 30.79 23.08 -3.60
CA GLU A 303 31.18 22.55 -2.30
C GLU A 303 31.63 21.09 -2.44
N VAL A 304 32.94 20.86 -2.35
CA VAL A 304 33.62 19.56 -2.41
C VAL A 304 33.03 18.50 -1.46
N ASN A 305 32.27 18.92 -0.44
CA ASN A 305 31.65 18.07 0.57
C ASN A 305 30.11 17.95 0.49
N SER A 306 29.44 18.48 -0.53
CA SER A 306 27.99 18.33 -0.64
C SER A 306 27.60 16.88 -0.94
N PRO A 307 26.54 16.34 -0.30
CA PRO A 307 26.11 14.97 -0.55
C PRO A 307 25.68 14.82 -2.03
N LYS A 308 26.32 13.88 -2.74
CA LYS A 308 25.99 13.58 -4.14
C LYS A 308 24.51 13.21 -4.27
N LEU A 309 23.81 13.87 -5.18
CA LEU A 309 22.41 13.59 -5.49
C LEU A 309 22.27 12.13 -5.99
N SER A 310 21.34 11.38 -5.38
CA SER A 310 21.16 9.95 -5.61
C SER A 310 19.72 9.52 -5.33
N MET A 311 19.37 8.30 -5.73
CA MET A 311 18.04 7.73 -5.47
C MET A 311 17.71 7.61 -3.98
N LEU A 312 18.73 7.44 -3.14
CA LEU A 312 18.56 7.44 -1.69
C LEU A 312 18.02 8.79 -1.17
N ILE A 313 18.44 9.91 -1.76
CA ILE A 313 17.95 11.25 -1.38
C ILE A 313 16.48 11.41 -1.78
N ALA A 314 16.11 10.96 -2.98
CA ALA A 314 14.71 10.93 -3.41
C ALA A 314 13.86 10.12 -2.41
N PHE A 315 14.33 8.93 -2.01
CA PHE A 315 13.68 8.11 -0.98
C PHE A 315 13.46 8.88 0.33
N TYR A 316 14.48 9.57 0.86
CA TYR A 316 14.33 10.31 2.12
C TYR A 316 13.32 11.46 2.03
N ILE A 317 13.25 12.16 0.90
CA ILE A 317 12.28 13.24 0.68
C ILE A 317 10.85 12.67 0.73
N TYR A 318 10.59 11.60 0.00
CA TYR A 318 9.28 10.94 0.00
C TYR A 318 8.94 10.29 1.36
N LEU A 319 9.92 9.65 2.02
CA LEU A 319 9.73 9.04 3.34
C LEU A 319 9.31 10.10 4.36
N ASN A 320 9.98 11.24 4.39
CA ASN A 320 9.64 12.34 5.28
C ASN A 320 8.22 12.87 5.02
N ALA A 321 7.82 12.99 3.75
CA ALA A 321 6.46 13.38 3.37
C ALA A 321 5.43 12.39 3.94
N VAL A 322 5.64 11.09 3.75
CA VAL A 322 4.76 10.03 4.27
C VAL A 322 4.69 10.05 5.79
N GLN A 323 5.83 10.15 6.48
CA GLN A 323 5.91 10.22 7.95
C GLN A 323 5.13 11.41 8.52
N LYS A 324 5.24 12.58 7.89
CA LYS A 324 4.49 13.80 8.28
C LYS A 324 2.98 13.59 8.15
N VAL A 325 2.52 12.94 7.09
CA VAL A 325 1.08 12.67 6.89
C VAL A 325 0.56 11.61 7.85
N ALA A 326 1.36 10.56 8.06
CA ALA A 326 1.09 9.51 9.04
C ALA A 326 1.12 10.03 10.47
N ARG A 327 1.88 11.11 10.74
CA ARG A 327 2.22 11.61 12.08
C ARG A 327 2.90 10.54 12.93
N ARG A 328 3.79 9.78 12.29
CA ARG A 328 4.57 8.70 12.88
C ARG A 328 5.97 8.72 12.31
N GLN A 329 6.95 8.49 13.18
CA GLN A 329 8.32 8.22 12.75
C GLN A 329 8.45 6.73 12.44
N ILE A 330 9.49 6.38 11.68
CA ILE A 330 9.81 4.98 11.44
C ILE A 330 10.15 4.31 12.78
N SER A 331 9.58 3.13 13.03
CA SER A 331 9.87 2.35 14.24
C SER A 331 11.13 1.49 14.09
N SER A 332 11.54 1.19 12.87
CA SER A 332 12.69 0.33 12.56
C SER A 332 13.49 0.87 11.36
N GLU A 333 14.68 0.31 11.17
CA GLU A 333 15.54 0.62 10.02
C GLU A 333 14.83 0.31 8.70
N TRP A 334 15.09 1.12 7.67
CA TRP A 334 14.63 0.87 6.31
C TRP A 334 15.62 -0.03 5.56
N ARG A 335 15.14 -0.79 4.58
CA ARG A 335 15.99 -1.62 3.70
C ARG A 335 15.64 -1.38 2.24
N CYS A 336 16.63 -1.34 1.36
CA CYS A 336 16.46 -1.21 -0.08
C CYS A 336 16.76 -2.54 -0.77
N ASN A 337 15.79 -3.07 -1.51
CA ASN A 337 16.04 -4.13 -2.47
C ASN A 337 16.01 -3.56 -3.89
N THR A 338 17.03 -3.86 -4.69
CA THR A 338 17.13 -3.32 -6.07
C THR A 338 16.93 -4.43 -7.08
N THR A 339 15.97 -4.29 -7.97
CA THR A 339 15.78 -5.19 -9.11
C THR A 339 16.30 -4.51 -10.37
N LEU A 340 17.36 -5.05 -10.97
CA LEU A 340 17.94 -4.59 -12.23
C LEU A 340 17.37 -5.42 -13.38
N PHE A 341 16.84 -4.75 -14.41
CA PHE A 341 16.36 -5.36 -15.64
C PHE A 341 17.37 -5.11 -16.75
N GLN A 342 17.93 -6.19 -17.27
CA GLN A 342 18.88 -6.20 -18.38
C GLN A 342 18.36 -7.04 -19.53
N GLY A 343 18.73 -6.64 -20.74
CA GLY A 343 18.33 -7.26 -21.99
C GLY A 343 19.47 -8.04 -22.64
N LYS A 344 19.42 -8.14 -23.97
CA LYS A 344 20.40 -8.84 -24.80
C LYS A 344 21.85 -8.38 -24.53
N PRO A 345 22.83 -9.30 -24.51
CA PRO A 345 24.24 -8.94 -24.45
C PRO A 345 24.65 -8.10 -25.67
N GLN A 346 25.40 -7.04 -25.40
CA GLN A 346 25.98 -6.12 -26.39
C GLN A 346 27.49 -6.36 -26.57
N CYS A 347 28.02 -7.38 -25.89
CA CYS A 347 29.34 -7.94 -26.13
C CYS A 347 29.28 -8.95 -27.30
N GLY A 348 30.42 -9.54 -27.69
CA GLY A 348 30.51 -10.51 -28.79
C GLY A 348 29.85 -11.87 -28.49
N CYS A 349 29.23 -12.03 -27.32
CA CYS A 349 28.51 -13.24 -26.92
C CYS A 349 27.06 -13.26 -27.46
N SER A 350 26.55 -14.46 -27.76
CA SER A 350 25.16 -14.66 -28.13
C SER A 350 24.31 -15.16 -26.94
N GLY A 351 23.24 -14.42 -26.62
CA GLY A 351 22.19 -14.85 -25.68
C GLY A 351 22.71 -15.44 -24.37
N ALA A 352 22.18 -16.61 -24.00
CA ALA A 352 22.53 -17.31 -22.76
C ALA A 352 24.01 -17.73 -22.65
N HIS A 353 24.75 -17.87 -23.76
CA HIS A 353 26.20 -18.15 -23.69
C HIS A 353 27.00 -17.02 -23.04
N ALA A 354 26.44 -15.80 -23.01
CA ALA A 354 27.03 -14.71 -22.24
C ALA A 354 27.12 -15.05 -20.75
N LYS A 355 26.14 -15.80 -20.20
CA LYS A 355 26.16 -16.26 -18.80
C LYS A 355 27.36 -17.14 -18.51
N GLU A 356 27.65 -18.10 -19.38
CA GLU A 356 28.76 -19.04 -19.22
C GLU A 356 30.10 -18.31 -19.32
N HIS A 357 30.24 -17.44 -20.34
CA HIS A 357 31.48 -16.72 -20.59
C HIS A 357 31.78 -15.65 -19.52
N HIS A 358 30.75 -14.95 -19.04
CA HIS A 358 30.85 -13.86 -18.08
C HIS A 358 30.34 -14.24 -16.67
N ALA A 359 30.33 -15.53 -16.33
CA ALA A 359 29.78 -16.03 -15.07
C ALA A 359 30.40 -15.35 -13.84
N SER A 360 31.71 -15.10 -13.87
CA SER A 360 32.44 -14.41 -12.79
C SER A 360 31.99 -12.95 -12.64
N GLN A 361 31.76 -12.25 -13.75
CA GLN A 361 31.31 -10.85 -13.78
C GLN A 361 29.85 -10.72 -13.32
N PHE A 362 28.96 -11.62 -13.76
CA PHE A 362 27.58 -11.66 -13.26
C PHE A 362 27.50 -11.98 -11.78
N ALA A 363 28.30 -12.95 -11.30
CA ALA A 363 28.37 -13.24 -9.87
C ALA A 363 28.91 -12.05 -9.06
N GLN A 364 29.89 -11.32 -9.61
CA GLN A 364 30.39 -10.08 -9.02
C GLN A 364 29.28 -9.00 -8.89
N LEU A 365 28.41 -8.86 -9.91
CA LEU A 365 27.23 -7.99 -9.82
C LEU A 365 26.27 -8.44 -8.73
N MET A 366 25.98 -9.75 -8.64
CA MET A 366 25.05 -10.32 -7.65
C MET A 366 25.52 -10.13 -6.20
N VAL A 367 26.82 -10.16 -5.94
CA VAL A 367 27.39 -9.83 -4.62
C VAL A 367 27.57 -8.33 -4.40
N ARG A 368 27.34 -7.50 -5.43
CA ARG A 368 27.56 -6.04 -5.41
C ARG A 368 28.97 -5.70 -4.96
N ALA A 369 29.98 -6.35 -5.56
CA ALA A 369 31.39 -6.06 -5.31
C ALA A 369 31.96 -5.16 -6.42
N ARG A 370 32.64 -4.08 -6.03
CA ARG A 370 33.27 -3.16 -6.98
C ARG A 370 34.57 -3.73 -7.54
N SER A 371 35.35 -4.40 -6.69
CA SER A 371 36.57 -5.07 -7.09
C SER A 371 36.29 -6.53 -7.47
N PRO A 372 37.07 -7.11 -8.40
CA PRO A 372 37.02 -8.54 -8.68
C PRO A 372 37.20 -9.31 -7.38
N MET A 373 36.21 -10.12 -7.03
CA MET A 373 36.25 -10.97 -5.85
C MET A 373 36.25 -12.42 -6.33
N PRO A 374 37.16 -13.28 -5.85
CA PRO A 374 37.13 -14.69 -6.19
C PRO A 374 35.88 -15.32 -5.57
N VAL A 375 34.87 -15.58 -6.39
CA VAL A 375 33.67 -16.33 -6.01
C VAL A 375 33.91 -17.80 -6.36
N THR A 376 33.83 -18.68 -5.37
CA THR A 376 33.94 -20.13 -5.58
C THR A 376 32.86 -20.61 -6.55
N ASP A 377 33.13 -21.70 -7.29
CA ASP A 377 32.18 -22.18 -8.30
C ASP A 377 30.81 -22.55 -7.69
N GLU A 378 30.80 -23.16 -6.50
CA GLU A 378 29.56 -23.48 -5.75
C GLU A 378 28.71 -22.22 -5.44
N ILE A 379 29.35 -21.14 -4.95
CA ILE A 379 28.64 -19.88 -4.66
C ILE A 379 28.20 -19.22 -5.96
N ARG A 380 28.98 -19.35 -7.03
CA ARG A 380 28.65 -18.79 -8.34
C ARG A 380 27.40 -19.44 -8.93
N GLU A 381 27.32 -20.76 -8.88
CA GLU A 381 26.15 -21.52 -9.31
C GLU A 381 24.92 -21.16 -8.49
N ASP A 382 25.08 -21.02 -7.17
CA ASP A 382 23.99 -20.62 -6.28
C ASP A 382 23.49 -19.19 -6.58
N LEU A 383 24.41 -18.22 -6.77
CA LEU A 383 24.06 -16.83 -7.10
C LEU A 383 23.40 -16.68 -8.48
N LEU A 384 23.81 -17.49 -9.45
CA LEU A 384 23.31 -17.45 -10.83
C LEU A 384 22.25 -18.53 -11.10
N ARG A 385 21.64 -19.07 -10.04
CA ARG A 385 20.50 -19.97 -10.13
C ARG A 385 19.29 -19.21 -10.69
N ASN A 386 18.67 -19.75 -11.74
CA ASN A 386 17.45 -19.20 -12.30
C ASN A 386 16.23 -19.56 -11.44
N TYR A 387 15.39 -18.57 -11.13
CA TYR A 387 14.11 -18.73 -10.41
C TYR A 387 12.88 -18.58 -11.31
N LEU A 388 13.06 -18.42 -12.61
CA LEU A 388 11.97 -18.46 -13.61
C LEU A 388 11.93 -19.83 -14.29
N MET A 389 10.72 -20.24 -14.69
CA MET A 389 10.52 -21.49 -15.46
C MET A 389 10.79 -21.31 -16.96
N ASN A 390 10.85 -20.08 -17.45
CA ASN A 390 11.05 -19.78 -18.87
C ASN A 390 12.52 -19.92 -19.27
N SER A 391 12.80 -20.46 -20.45
CA SER A 391 14.16 -20.62 -21.00
C SER A 391 14.82 -19.29 -21.38
N ASP A 392 14.02 -18.32 -21.84
CA ASP A 392 14.55 -17.11 -22.50
C ASP A 392 14.80 -15.96 -21.51
N GLN A 393 14.43 -16.19 -20.25
CA GLN A 393 14.52 -15.23 -19.16
C GLN A 393 15.14 -15.88 -17.94
N GLU A 394 15.99 -15.12 -17.27
CA GLU A 394 16.56 -15.54 -16.00
C GLU A 394 16.31 -14.51 -14.91
N LEU A 395 15.95 -14.98 -13.71
CA LEU A 395 15.92 -14.16 -12.52
C LEU A 395 16.90 -14.72 -11.50
N TRP A 396 17.89 -13.90 -11.13
CA TRP A 396 18.85 -14.21 -10.09
C TRP A 396 18.51 -13.40 -8.83
N LEU A 397 18.55 -14.04 -7.67
CA LEU A 397 18.09 -13.45 -6.40
C LEU A 397 19.20 -13.43 -5.35
N SER A 398 19.31 -12.31 -4.64
CA SER A 398 20.23 -12.06 -3.53
C SER A 398 19.49 -11.25 -2.43
N PRO A 399 19.91 -11.30 -1.15
CA PRO A 399 19.18 -10.65 -0.06
C PRO A 399 18.92 -9.15 -0.27
N GLY A 400 19.79 -8.47 -1.03
CA GLY A 400 19.68 -7.05 -1.31
C GLY A 400 19.31 -6.70 -2.75
N CYS A 401 19.48 -7.60 -3.72
CA CYS A 401 19.20 -7.33 -5.14
C CYS A 401 18.59 -8.52 -5.86
N ALA A 402 17.97 -8.21 -6.99
CA ALA A 402 17.62 -9.17 -8.02
C ALA A 402 18.12 -8.66 -9.38
N ILE A 403 18.51 -9.57 -10.26
CA ILE A 403 18.84 -9.26 -11.66
C ILE A 403 17.92 -10.11 -12.53
N HIS A 404 17.08 -9.44 -13.31
CA HIS A 404 16.26 -10.06 -14.34
C HIS A 404 16.91 -9.84 -15.69
N THR A 405 17.18 -10.93 -16.39
CA THR A 405 17.85 -10.95 -17.69
C THR A 405 16.88 -11.48 -18.74
N PHE A 406 16.66 -10.71 -19.79
CA PHE A 406 15.96 -11.17 -20.98
C PHE A 406 16.97 -11.30 -22.12
N TRP A 407 17.29 -12.54 -22.53
CA TRP A 407 18.42 -12.77 -23.42
C TRP A 407 18.20 -12.30 -24.87
N GLU A 408 16.94 -12.25 -25.32
CA GLU A 408 16.58 -11.95 -26.71
C GLU A 408 16.02 -10.54 -26.93
N ARG A 409 15.65 -9.83 -25.85
CA ARG A 409 14.96 -8.53 -25.94
C ARG A 409 15.82 -7.39 -25.45
N GLU A 410 15.64 -6.23 -26.07
CA GLU A 410 16.29 -4.97 -25.71
C GLU A 410 15.27 -3.90 -25.28
N ASP A 411 13.99 -4.11 -25.59
CA ASP A 411 12.91 -3.16 -25.35
C ASP A 411 12.53 -3.04 -23.86
N ILE A 412 12.26 -1.81 -23.44
CA ILE A 412 11.76 -1.52 -22.09
C ILE A 412 10.29 -1.89 -22.06
N ASN A 413 9.91 -2.85 -21.21
CA ASN A 413 8.53 -3.27 -21.03
C ASN A 413 8.20 -3.24 -19.54
N TYR A 414 7.75 -2.07 -19.08
CA TYR A 414 7.42 -1.83 -17.69
C TYR A 414 6.36 -2.79 -17.14
N VAL A 415 5.42 -3.26 -17.98
CA VAL A 415 4.37 -4.20 -17.57
C VAL A 415 4.99 -5.54 -17.20
N SER A 416 5.81 -6.10 -18.10
CA SER A 416 6.53 -7.35 -17.85
C SER A 416 7.49 -7.24 -16.66
N ASP A 417 8.10 -6.08 -16.46
CA ASP A 417 9.02 -5.86 -15.36
C ASP A 417 8.27 -5.81 -14.01
N ILE A 418 7.09 -5.16 -13.96
CA ILE A 418 6.22 -5.14 -12.78
C ILE A 418 5.76 -6.55 -12.39
N GLU A 419 5.48 -7.43 -13.37
CA GLU A 419 5.13 -8.83 -13.09
C GLU A 419 6.21 -9.56 -12.27
N THR A 420 7.48 -9.21 -12.48
CA THR A 420 8.60 -9.79 -11.73
C THR A 420 8.82 -9.11 -10.38
N VAL A 421 8.56 -7.79 -10.30
CA VAL A 421 8.77 -7.01 -9.07
C VAL A 421 7.71 -7.33 -8.00
N ILE A 422 6.46 -7.59 -8.36
CA ILE A 422 5.37 -7.85 -7.40
C ILE A 422 5.69 -9.06 -6.48
N PRO A 423 6.10 -10.24 -7.00
CA PRO A 423 6.53 -11.36 -6.16
C PRO A 423 7.69 -11.02 -5.21
N ILE A 424 8.69 -10.27 -5.70
CA ILE A 424 9.84 -9.85 -4.88
C ILE A 424 9.38 -8.93 -3.74
N GLU A 425 8.53 -7.94 -4.03
CA GLU A 425 7.94 -7.05 -3.02
C GLU A 425 7.13 -7.83 -1.98
N SER A 426 6.38 -8.85 -2.40
CA SER A 426 5.61 -9.71 -1.51
C SER A 426 6.50 -10.50 -0.56
N ALA A 427 7.61 -11.08 -1.04
CA ALA A 427 8.57 -11.78 -0.19
C ALA A 427 9.25 -10.84 0.81
N ILE A 428 9.63 -9.63 0.37
CA ILE A 428 10.18 -8.59 1.25
C ILE A 428 9.15 -8.19 2.31
N LEU A 429 7.88 -8.04 1.93
CA LEU A 429 6.80 -7.70 2.85
C LEU A 429 6.65 -8.78 3.93
N GLN A 430 6.61 -10.06 3.56
CA GLN A 430 6.50 -11.20 4.49
C GLN A 430 7.67 -11.22 5.48
N TYR A 431 8.90 -11.12 4.97
CA TYR A 431 10.09 -11.06 5.81
C TYR A 431 10.04 -9.88 6.80
N ARG A 432 9.70 -8.68 6.33
CA ARG A 432 9.63 -7.46 7.15
C ARG A 432 8.52 -7.50 8.18
N GLN A 433 7.40 -8.17 7.88
CA GLN A 433 6.32 -8.41 8.84
C GLN A 433 6.80 -9.32 9.98
N LEU A 434 7.49 -10.41 9.67
CA LEU A 434 8.07 -11.30 10.66
C LEU A 434 9.14 -10.58 11.49
N GLU A 435 10.00 -9.77 10.87
CA GLU A 435 11.02 -8.98 11.57
C GLU A 435 10.39 -7.96 12.52
N ALA A 436 9.32 -7.27 12.09
CA ALA A 436 8.62 -6.32 12.95
C ALA A 436 7.89 -7.01 14.11
N ILE A 437 7.39 -8.22 13.90
CA ILE A 437 6.86 -9.06 14.98
C ILE A 437 8.00 -9.44 15.94
N ASP A 438 9.14 -9.88 15.42
CA ASP A 438 10.31 -10.27 16.22
C ASP A 438 10.77 -9.12 17.11
N GLN A 439 11.02 -7.95 16.53
CA GLN A 439 11.42 -6.74 17.28
C GLN A 439 10.40 -6.38 18.36
N ARG A 440 9.10 -6.46 18.06
CA ARG A 440 8.06 -6.20 19.06
C ARG A 440 8.08 -7.22 20.19
N THR A 441 8.27 -8.51 19.89
CA THR A 441 8.34 -9.58 20.89
C THR A 441 9.54 -9.47 21.82
N VAL A 442 10.72 -9.05 21.32
CA VAL A 442 11.91 -8.81 22.15
C VAL A 442 11.65 -7.75 23.21
N HIS A 443 10.87 -6.72 22.88
CA HIS A 443 10.61 -5.59 23.76
C HIS A 443 9.30 -5.71 24.57
N VAL A 444 8.60 -6.85 24.55
CA VAL A 444 7.38 -7.04 25.34
C VAL A 444 7.73 -7.00 26.82
N SER A 445 7.25 -5.97 27.51
CA SER A 445 7.36 -5.91 28.96
C SER A 445 6.46 -6.97 29.62
N ILE A 446 6.79 -7.38 30.84
CA ILE A 446 6.09 -8.44 31.60
C ILE A 446 4.63 -8.05 31.98
N ARG A 447 4.09 -6.96 31.43
CA ARG A 447 2.71 -6.55 31.65
C ARG A 447 1.77 -7.47 30.89
N ASP A 448 0.86 -8.13 31.61
CA ASP A 448 -0.12 -9.09 31.08
C ASP A 448 -0.81 -8.61 29.79
N ARG A 449 -1.17 -7.31 29.70
CA ARG A 449 -1.85 -6.76 28.52
C ARG A 449 -1.01 -6.80 27.25
N GLU A 450 0.27 -6.45 27.35
CA GLU A 450 1.19 -6.42 26.20
C GLU A 450 1.51 -7.85 25.76
N LEU A 451 1.66 -8.75 26.72
CA LEU A 451 1.87 -10.18 26.51
C LEU A 451 0.68 -10.83 25.76
N PHE A 452 -0.57 -10.57 26.18
CA PHE A 452 -1.76 -11.04 25.44
C PHE A 452 -1.91 -10.42 24.06
N ALA A 453 -1.55 -9.13 23.90
CA ALA A 453 -1.60 -8.48 22.59
C ALA A 453 -0.57 -9.07 21.62
N ALA A 454 0.65 -9.30 22.10
CA ALA A 454 1.72 -9.95 21.34
C ALA A 454 1.34 -11.39 20.96
N GLN A 455 0.80 -12.18 21.90
CA GLN A 455 0.32 -13.54 21.62
C GLN A 455 -0.78 -13.52 20.55
N LYS A 456 -1.76 -12.61 20.64
CA LYS A 456 -2.82 -12.49 19.63
C LYS A 456 -2.23 -12.13 18.26
N GLN A 457 -1.30 -11.20 18.21
CA GLN A 457 -0.65 -10.78 16.96
C GLN A 457 0.16 -11.93 16.33
N LEU A 458 0.85 -12.73 17.15
CA LEU A 458 1.58 -13.92 16.69
C LEU A 458 0.63 -15.01 16.19
N ALA A 459 -0.39 -15.34 16.97
CA ALA A 459 -1.36 -16.40 16.64
C ALA A 459 -2.19 -16.09 15.38
N THR A 460 -2.45 -14.81 15.12
CA THR A 460 -3.19 -14.38 13.91
C THR A 460 -2.28 -14.11 12.72
N GLY A 461 -1.08 -13.56 12.94
CA GLY A 461 -0.16 -13.18 11.87
C GLY A 461 0.65 -14.35 11.30
N LEU A 462 1.24 -15.20 12.14
CA LEU A 462 2.14 -16.26 11.67
C LEU A 462 1.51 -17.21 10.65
N PRO A 463 0.26 -17.68 10.83
CA PRO A 463 -0.37 -18.56 9.84
C PRO A 463 -0.63 -17.89 8.49
N GLU A 464 -0.75 -16.56 8.45
CA GLU A 464 -0.92 -15.81 7.20
C GLU A 464 0.39 -15.72 6.41
N TYR A 465 1.54 -15.65 7.11
CA TYR A 465 2.85 -15.43 6.51
C TYR A 465 3.55 -16.72 6.07
N GLY A 466 3.12 -17.88 6.58
CA GLY A 466 3.61 -19.19 6.14
C GLY A 466 2.96 -19.73 4.87
N ARG A 467 1.98 -19.01 4.28
CA ARG A 467 1.28 -19.44 3.08
C ARG A 467 1.78 -18.68 1.87
N ASN A 468 2.04 -19.41 0.78
CA ASN A 468 2.20 -18.77 -0.51
C ASN A 468 0.84 -18.25 -0.98
N LEU A 469 0.74 -16.93 -1.17
CA LEU A 469 -0.51 -16.26 -1.52
C LEU A 469 -0.62 -15.99 -3.01
N MET A 470 0.38 -16.38 -3.80
CA MET A 470 0.44 -16.08 -5.22
C MET A 470 0.06 -17.30 -6.09
N THR A 471 -0.65 -17.02 -7.18
CA THR A 471 -1.21 -18.02 -8.11
C THR A 471 -0.50 -18.11 -9.45
N ASP A 472 0.29 -17.12 -9.82
CA ASP A 472 1.05 -17.15 -11.08
C ASP A 472 2.06 -18.30 -11.10
N ILE A 473 2.49 -18.76 -12.27
CA ILE A 473 3.39 -19.92 -12.42
C ILE A 473 4.78 -19.63 -11.85
N ASN A 474 5.32 -18.43 -12.10
CA ASN A 474 6.68 -18.06 -11.65
C ASN A 474 6.65 -17.47 -10.23
N ALA A 475 5.58 -16.75 -9.87
CA ALA A 475 5.53 -16.01 -8.62
C ALA A 475 5.85 -16.85 -7.35
N PRO A 476 5.36 -18.08 -7.18
CA PRO A 476 5.69 -18.91 -6.04
C PRO A 476 7.18 -19.20 -5.89
N LEU A 477 7.87 -19.50 -6.99
CA LEU A 477 9.30 -19.80 -7.02
C LEU A 477 10.13 -18.57 -6.68
N VAL A 478 9.71 -17.40 -7.18
CA VAL A 478 10.36 -16.13 -6.87
C VAL A 478 10.18 -15.78 -5.39
N VAL A 479 8.96 -15.96 -4.85
CA VAL A 479 8.68 -15.72 -3.42
C VAL A 479 9.50 -16.66 -2.54
N GLU A 480 9.51 -17.96 -2.83
CA GLU A 480 10.28 -18.96 -2.07
C GLU A 480 11.78 -18.74 -2.18
N GLY A 481 12.28 -18.46 -3.38
CA GLY A 481 13.67 -18.12 -3.64
C GLY A 481 14.11 -16.90 -2.85
N MET A 482 13.34 -15.81 -2.91
CA MET A 482 13.63 -14.60 -2.16
C MET A 482 13.51 -14.80 -0.65
N ALA A 483 12.50 -15.54 -0.19
CA ALA A 483 12.30 -15.88 1.21
C ALA A 483 13.47 -16.69 1.77
N SER A 484 14.00 -17.64 1.00
CA SER A 484 15.20 -18.42 1.32
C SER A 484 16.44 -17.52 1.42
N ARG A 485 16.66 -16.62 0.45
CA ARG A 485 17.77 -15.65 0.48
C ARG A 485 17.71 -14.74 1.70
N LEU A 486 16.52 -14.29 2.09
CA LEU A 486 16.30 -13.47 3.28
C LEU A 486 16.34 -14.27 4.60
N ARG A 487 16.47 -15.60 4.55
CA ARG A 487 16.41 -16.52 5.70
C ARG A 487 15.09 -16.40 6.49
N THR A 488 13.99 -16.30 5.75
CA THR A 488 12.65 -16.12 6.30
C THR A 488 12.21 -17.32 7.13
N SER A 489 12.59 -18.54 6.73
CA SER A 489 12.34 -19.78 7.48
C SER A 489 13.02 -19.77 8.85
N GLU A 490 14.31 -19.42 8.93
CA GLU A 490 15.03 -19.31 10.20
C GLU A 490 14.38 -18.30 11.15
N LEU A 491 13.91 -17.17 10.61
CA LEU A 491 13.18 -16.15 11.38
C LEU A 491 11.82 -16.66 11.85
N TYR A 492 11.11 -17.39 10.99
CA TYR A 492 9.83 -18.00 11.33
C TYR A 492 9.98 -19.05 12.45
N ASP A 493 10.97 -19.93 12.36
CA ASP A 493 11.24 -20.96 13.38
C ASP A 493 11.58 -20.33 14.73
N ARG A 494 12.44 -19.30 14.72
CA ARG A 494 12.76 -18.51 15.92
C ARG A 494 11.52 -17.87 16.54
N LEU A 495 10.62 -17.32 15.72
CA LEU A 495 9.37 -16.74 16.19
C LEU A 495 8.43 -17.81 16.76
N ASN A 496 8.36 -18.98 16.13
CA ASN A 496 7.54 -20.10 16.61
C ASN A 496 8.01 -20.59 17.99
N ASP A 497 9.32 -20.67 18.21
CA ASP A 497 9.86 -21.00 19.53
C ASP A 497 9.55 -19.93 20.58
N ARG A 498 9.62 -18.64 20.21
CA ARG A 498 9.18 -17.55 21.08
C ARG A 498 7.68 -17.60 21.38
N VAL A 499 6.84 -18.01 20.42
CA VAL A 499 5.40 -18.23 20.66
C VAL A 499 5.19 -19.30 21.71
N LYS A 500 5.88 -20.44 21.63
CA LYS A 500 5.78 -21.51 22.63
C LYS A 500 6.19 -21.03 24.02
N VAL A 501 7.29 -20.26 24.11
CA VAL A 501 7.72 -19.66 25.37
C VAL A 501 6.67 -18.67 25.89
N LEU A 502 6.17 -17.77 25.05
CA LEU A 502 5.12 -16.82 25.41
C LEU A 502 3.85 -17.54 25.86
N GLU A 503 3.43 -18.59 25.17
CA GLU A 503 2.27 -19.40 25.51
C GLU A 503 2.44 -20.06 26.89
N SER A 504 3.62 -20.63 27.20
CA SER A 504 3.91 -21.17 28.52
C SER A 504 3.82 -20.10 29.64
N VAL A 505 4.29 -18.88 29.35
CA VAL A 505 4.24 -17.74 30.29
C VAL A 505 2.79 -17.25 30.45
N VAL A 506 2.04 -17.14 29.35
CA VAL A 506 0.61 -16.80 29.35
C VAL A 506 -0.16 -17.83 30.16
N ASN A 507 0.05 -19.13 29.91
CA ASN A 507 -0.63 -20.22 30.60
C ASN A 507 -0.29 -20.21 32.09
N THR A 508 0.97 -19.99 32.47
CA THR A 508 1.37 -19.84 33.88
C THR A 508 0.70 -18.63 34.55
N ARG A 509 0.54 -17.51 33.83
CA ARG A 509 -0.16 -16.31 34.34
C ARG A 509 -1.67 -16.54 34.43
N TYR A 510 -2.24 -17.22 33.44
CA TYR A 510 -3.65 -17.56 33.39
C TYR A 510 -4.00 -18.55 34.51
N THR A 511 -3.20 -19.59 34.73
CA THR A 511 -3.39 -20.54 35.85
C THR A 511 -3.22 -19.84 37.19
N ARG A 512 -2.26 -18.92 37.37
CA ARG A 512 -2.18 -18.08 38.58
C ARG A 512 -3.44 -17.23 38.77
N LYS A 513 -3.99 -16.66 37.69
CA LYS A 513 -5.22 -15.85 37.76
C LYS A 513 -6.46 -16.70 38.01
N GLN A 514 -6.54 -17.89 37.41
CA GLN A 514 -7.62 -18.84 37.60
C GLN A 514 -7.55 -19.48 38.99
N SER A 515 -6.37 -19.83 39.49
CA SER A 515 -6.13 -20.26 40.87
C SER A 515 -6.59 -19.21 41.88
N ARG A 516 -6.35 -17.92 41.62
CA ARG A 516 -6.89 -16.84 42.45
C ARG A 516 -8.42 -16.77 42.40
N ARG A 517 -9.02 -16.98 41.23
CA ARG A 517 -10.48 -17.04 41.09
C ARG A 517 -11.07 -18.27 41.77
N SER A 518 -10.44 -19.43 41.65
CA SER A 518 -10.89 -20.65 42.31
C SER A 518 -10.74 -20.54 43.81
N LEU A 519 -9.64 -19.96 44.32
CA LEU A 519 -9.50 -19.62 45.75
C LEU A 519 -10.60 -18.69 46.22
N ALA A 520 -10.98 -17.67 45.44
CA ALA A 520 -12.10 -16.80 45.77
C ALA A 520 -13.44 -17.56 45.82
N VAL A 521 -13.69 -18.47 44.88
CA VAL A 521 -14.90 -19.31 44.86
C VAL A 521 -14.92 -20.31 46.02
N SER A 522 -13.79 -20.98 46.29
CA SER A 522 -13.64 -21.88 47.44
C SER A 522 -13.82 -21.13 48.76
N PHE A 523 -13.35 -19.89 48.85
CA PHE A 523 -13.54 -19.05 50.03
C PHE A 523 -15.00 -18.59 50.19
N ILE A 524 -15.70 -18.25 49.10
CA ILE A 524 -17.16 -18.02 49.15
C ILE A 524 -17.88 -19.29 49.65
N GLY A 525 -17.48 -20.46 49.17
CA GLY A 525 -17.97 -21.75 49.66
C GLY A 525 -17.69 -21.96 51.15
N LEU A 526 -16.51 -21.57 51.63
CA LEU A 526 -16.16 -21.61 53.06
C LEU A 526 -17.03 -20.66 53.89
N ILE A 527 -17.27 -19.44 53.42
CA ILE A 527 -18.17 -18.48 54.09
C ILE A 527 -19.58 -19.08 54.20
N ILE A 528 -20.09 -19.65 53.11
CA ILE A 528 -21.41 -20.30 53.10
C ILE A 528 -21.43 -21.48 54.09
N ALA A 529 -20.38 -22.31 54.12
CA ALA A 529 -20.26 -23.42 55.07
C ALA A 529 -20.22 -22.94 56.53
N VAL A 530 -19.46 -21.88 56.84
CA VAL A 530 -19.40 -21.25 58.17
C VAL A 530 -20.77 -20.66 58.56
N LEU A 531 -21.50 -20.07 57.61
CA LEU A 531 -22.86 -19.57 57.84
C LEU A 531 -23.89 -20.70 58.05
N LEU A 532 -23.63 -21.92 57.56
CA LEU A 532 -24.49 -23.10 57.71
C LEU A 532 -24.11 -24.01 58.91
N LEU A 533 -22.96 -23.78 59.54
CA LEU A 533 -22.51 -24.43 60.78
C LEU A 533 -23.29 -24.09 62.08
N PRO A 534 -24.10 -23.02 62.22
CA PRO A 534 -24.79 -22.68 63.47
C PRO A 534 -25.61 -23.81 64.12
N PRO A 535 -26.47 -24.57 63.40
CA PRO A 535 -27.23 -25.65 64.02
C PRO A 535 -26.33 -26.78 64.53
N ARG A 536 -25.24 -27.09 63.83
CA ARG A 536 -24.29 -28.13 64.22
C ARG A 536 -23.44 -27.74 65.42
N ILE A 537 -23.03 -26.48 65.53
CA ILE A 537 -22.28 -25.98 66.70
C ILE A 537 -23.17 -26.00 67.94
N LYS A 538 -24.44 -25.61 67.79
CA LYS A 538 -25.42 -25.71 68.88
C LYS A 538 -25.62 -27.16 69.33
N GLU A 539 -25.83 -28.09 68.38
CA GLU A 539 -25.90 -29.53 68.67
C GLU A 539 -24.63 -30.04 69.37
N LEU A 540 -23.44 -29.62 68.94
CA LEU A 540 -22.17 -30.07 69.50
C LEU A 540 -21.94 -29.50 70.90
N MET A 541 -22.33 -28.25 71.16
CA MET A 541 -22.36 -27.66 72.51
C MET A 541 -23.38 -28.34 73.43
N ASP A 542 -24.56 -28.66 72.90
CA ASP A 542 -25.62 -29.39 73.61
C ASP A 542 -25.24 -30.86 73.85
N SER A 543 -24.39 -31.47 73.02
CA SER A 543 -23.86 -32.82 73.20
C SER A 543 -22.64 -32.85 74.12
N LEU A 544 -21.71 -31.88 74.01
CA LEU A 544 -20.54 -31.76 74.90
C LEU A 544 -20.95 -31.46 76.34
N SER A 545 -21.97 -30.63 76.53
CA SER A 545 -22.56 -30.38 77.84
C SER A 545 -23.19 -31.63 78.48
N LYS A 546 -23.50 -32.67 77.69
CA LYS A 546 -24.08 -33.92 78.15
C LYS A 546 -23.05 -35.03 78.44
N LEU A 547 -21.80 -34.93 77.98
CA LEU A 547 -20.85 -36.06 78.00
C LEU A 547 -19.75 -36.03 79.08
N SER A 548 -19.41 -34.89 79.72
CA SER A 548 -18.42 -34.77 80.84
C SER A 548 -16.97 -35.27 80.53
N PRO A 549 -15.89 -34.97 81.30
CA PRO A 549 -15.72 -34.12 82.47
C PRO A 549 -14.96 -32.81 82.12
N THR A 550 -15.24 -32.19 80.98
CA THR A 550 -14.68 -30.89 80.54
C THR A 550 -15.61 -29.73 80.92
N HIS A 551 -16.19 -29.76 82.12
CA HIS A 551 -16.96 -28.62 82.61
C HIS A 551 -16.12 -27.36 82.81
N SER A 552 -14.79 -27.48 83.02
CA SER A 552 -13.91 -26.32 83.27
C SER A 552 -13.85 -25.39 82.07
N LEU A 553 -13.48 -25.88 80.88
CA LEU A 553 -13.32 -25.04 79.69
C LEU A 553 -14.64 -24.46 79.18
N VAL A 554 -15.73 -25.25 79.19
CA VAL A 554 -17.05 -24.77 78.74
C VAL A 554 -17.63 -23.76 79.74
N ASN A 555 -17.47 -23.97 81.04
CA ASN A 555 -17.91 -23.00 82.05
C ASN A 555 -17.01 -21.75 82.08
N GLU A 556 -15.72 -21.85 81.78
CA GLU A 556 -14.79 -20.71 81.73
C GLU A 556 -15.08 -19.82 80.51
N VAL A 557 -15.42 -20.43 79.36
CA VAL A 557 -15.92 -19.69 78.20
C VAL A 557 -17.31 -19.10 78.48
N ASN A 558 -18.23 -19.86 79.08
CA ASN A 558 -19.57 -19.37 79.41
C ASN A 558 -19.56 -18.31 80.52
N SER A 559 -18.61 -18.37 81.47
CA SER A 559 -18.45 -17.36 82.53
C SER A 559 -17.84 -16.07 81.97
N PHE A 560 -16.89 -16.17 81.02
CA PHE A 560 -16.34 -15.01 80.34
C PHE A 560 -17.40 -14.25 79.52
N PHE A 561 -18.37 -14.95 78.92
CA PHE A 561 -19.46 -14.36 78.14
C PHE A 561 -20.81 -14.24 78.88
N ASN A 562 -20.86 -14.57 80.17
CA ASN A 562 -22.00 -14.51 81.10
C ASN A 562 -23.28 -15.28 80.72
N ALA A 563 -23.36 -15.93 79.56
CA ALA A 563 -24.47 -16.81 79.17
C ALA A 563 -24.08 -17.73 77.99
N PRO A 564 -24.60 -18.97 77.92
CA PRO A 564 -24.29 -19.92 76.84
C PRO A 564 -24.71 -19.41 75.46
N ASP A 565 -25.85 -18.72 75.37
CA ASP A 565 -26.34 -18.13 74.11
C ASP A 565 -25.48 -16.94 73.65
N ARG A 566 -24.86 -16.21 74.60
CA ARG A 566 -23.98 -15.08 74.27
C ARG A 566 -22.59 -15.55 73.87
N ALA A 567 -22.09 -16.63 74.46
CA ALA A 567 -20.84 -17.27 74.06
C ALA A 567 -20.90 -17.78 72.61
N THR A 568 -22.00 -18.43 72.23
CA THR A 568 -22.20 -18.90 70.84
C THR A 568 -22.25 -17.74 69.84
N VAL A 569 -22.94 -16.64 70.17
CA VAL A 569 -22.98 -15.44 69.32
C VAL A 569 -21.63 -14.73 69.24
N ALA A 570 -20.87 -14.67 70.34
CA ALA A 570 -19.55 -14.04 70.36
C ALA A 570 -18.52 -14.82 69.53
N ILE A 571 -18.51 -16.15 69.65
CA ILE A 571 -17.67 -17.04 68.81
C ILE A 571 -18.04 -16.87 67.33
N TYR A 572 -19.32 -16.72 67.02
CA TYR A 572 -19.81 -16.46 65.67
C TYR A 572 -19.32 -15.12 65.11
N ILE A 573 -19.41 -14.03 65.88
CA ILE A 573 -18.92 -12.70 65.48
C ILE A 573 -17.40 -12.72 65.28
N LEU A 574 -16.66 -13.42 66.14
CA LEU A 574 -15.21 -13.58 66.01
C LEU A 574 -14.82 -14.35 64.74
N ALA A 575 -15.53 -15.43 64.41
CA ALA A 575 -15.30 -16.20 63.19
C ALA A 575 -15.60 -15.38 61.92
N ILE A 576 -16.67 -14.57 61.93
CA ILE A 576 -16.99 -13.65 60.83
C ILE A 576 -15.95 -12.53 60.73
N ALA A 577 -15.58 -11.90 61.85
CA ALA A 577 -14.57 -10.84 61.85
C ALA A 577 -13.21 -11.34 61.34
N PHE A 578 -12.78 -12.53 61.78
CA PHE A 578 -11.55 -13.16 61.33
C PHE A 578 -11.58 -13.46 59.82
N THR A 579 -12.67 -14.02 59.31
CA THR A 579 -12.83 -14.29 57.86
C THR A 579 -12.84 -13.00 57.03
N VAL A 580 -13.48 -11.93 57.50
CA VAL A 580 -13.50 -10.61 56.84
C VAL A 580 -12.11 -9.96 56.84
N VAL A 581 -11.33 -10.05 57.93
CA VAL A 581 -9.97 -9.50 58.01
C VAL A 581 -9.00 -10.26 57.08
N VAL A 582 -9.06 -11.59 57.06
CA VAL A 582 -8.29 -12.42 56.12
C VAL A 582 -8.67 -12.09 54.67
N PHE A 583 -9.95 -11.85 54.38
CA PHE A 583 -10.40 -11.42 53.06
C PHE A 583 -9.87 -10.04 52.67
N ALA A 584 -9.97 -9.04 53.54
CA ALA A 584 -9.49 -7.68 53.27
C ALA A 584 -7.97 -7.65 53.03
N THR A 585 -7.19 -8.39 53.81
CA THR A 585 -5.73 -8.48 53.64
C THR A 585 -5.31 -9.23 52.37
N MET A 586 -6.07 -10.25 51.95
CA MET A 586 -5.78 -11.02 50.72
C MET A 586 -6.26 -10.34 49.43
N THR A 587 -7.31 -9.51 49.49
CA THR A 587 -7.94 -8.90 48.30
C THR A 587 -7.50 -7.47 48.02
N ILE A 588 -7.09 -6.70 49.03
CA ILE A 588 -6.75 -5.28 48.84
C ILE A 588 -5.31 -5.15 48.32
N ARG A 589 -5.15 -5.29 47.00
CA ARG A 589 -4.19 -4.47 46.24
C ARG A 589 -4.99 -3.55 45.33
N PHE A 590 -4.97 -2.26 45.66
CA PHE A 590 -5.63 -1.15 44.97
C PHE A 590 -5.61 -1.29 43.43
N SER A 591 -6.74 -1.67 42.87
CA SER A 591 -7.06 -1.52 41.45
C SER A 591 -8.32 -0.67 41.38
N LEU A 592 -8.14 0.66 41.38
CA LEU A 592 -9.21 1.64 41.30
C LEU A 592 -10.13 1.37 40.08
N PRO A 593 -11.47 1.34 40.25
CA PRO A 593 -12.42 1.03 39.17
C PRO A 593 -12.46 2.08 38.04
N TRP A 594 -11.81 3.23 38.23
CA TRP A 594 -11.90 4.38 37.33
C TRP A 594 -11.32 4.13 35.92
N CYS A 595 -10.47 3.12 35.75
CA CYS A 595 -9.83 2.79 34.47
C CYS A 595 -10.65 1.90 33.52
N SER A 596 -11.77 1.30 33.96
CA SER A 596 -12.60 0.47 33.06
C SER A 596 -13.57 1.31 32.21
N MET A 597 -14.05 2.44 32.74
CA MET A 597 -15.04 3.30 32.09
C MET A 597 -14.45 4.05 30.87
N THR A 598 -13.17 4.41 30.91
CA THR A 598 -12.46 5.02 29.76
C THR A 598 -12.21 4.03 28.62
N ARG A 599 -12.23 2.72 28.89
CA ARG A 599 -12.10 1.65 27.87
C ARG A 599 -13.38 1.41 27.11
N TRP A 600 -14.52 1.43 27.79
CA TRP A 600 -15.83 1.25 27.14
C TRP A 600 -16.11 2.38 26.14
N LEU A 601 -15.71 3.61 26.48
CA LEU A 601 -15.79 4.78 25.58
C LEU A 601 -14.83 4.71 24.38
N ARG A 602 -13.70 3.98 24.46
CA ARG A 602 -12.79 3.77 23.31
C ARG A 602 -13.24 2.61 22.41
N ALA A 603 -13.80 1.54 22.97
CA ALA A 603 -14.31 0.40 22.19
C ALA A 603 -15.53 0.78 21.33
N ARG A 604 -16.37 1.71 21.83
CA ARG A 604 -17.53 2.22 21.07
C ARG A 604 -17.19 3.16 19.91
N ARG A 605 -15.94 3.65 19.80
CA ARG A 605 -15.49 4.48 18.66
C ARG A 605 -15.09 3.69 17.40
N LEU A 606 -15.25 2.37 17.36
CA LEU A 606 -14.85 1.52 16.22
C LEU A 606 -15.99 1.08 15.29
N ARG A 607 -17.19 1.66 15.42
CA ARG A 607 -18.25 1.53 14.41
C ARG A 607 -18.57 2.89 13.80
N TRP A 608 -17.66 3.39 12.97
CA TRP A 608 -17.95 4.55 12.13
C TRP A 608 -18.49 4.07 10.78
N PRO A 609 -19.45 4.78 10.18
CA PRO A 609 -19.92 4.47 8.84
C PRO A 609 -18.74 4.51 7.86
N LYS A 610 -18.79 3.66 6.82
CA LYS A 610 -17.78 3.58 5.75
C LYS A 610 -17.50 5.00 5.23
N ARG A 611 -16.41 5.60 5.68
CA ARG A 611 -16.00 6.95 5.26
C ARG A 611 -15.50 6.86 3.83
N ASN A 612 -16.05 7.69 2.96
CA ASN A 612 -15.71 7.73 1.54
C ASN A 612 -14.20 7.97 1.36
N PHE A 613 -13.56 7.01 0.66
CA PHE A 613 -12.14 6.96 0.36
C PHE A 613 -11.89 7.63 -1.00
N GLY A 614 -11.13 8.74 -1.05
CA GLY A 614 -10.80 9.48 -2.28
C GLY A 614 -12.00 9.92 -3.12
N TYR A 615 -11.74 10.37 -4.35
CA TYR A 615 -12.76 10.69 -5.35
C TYR A 615 -12.89 9.55 -6.36
N VAL A 616 -14.12 9.21 -6.76
CA VAL A 616 -14.40 8.19 -7.78
C VAL A 616 -14.40 8.87 -9.14
N THR A 617 -13.61 8.36 -10.08
CA THR A 617 -13.70 8.69 -11.50
C THR A 617 -14.70 7.76 -12.18
N LYS A 618 -15.37 8.23 -13.24
CA LYS A 618 -16.32 7.41 -14.01
C LYS A 618 -15.66 6.53 -15.08
N ARG A 619 -14.34 6.68 -15.29
CA ARG A 619 -13.56 5.85 -16.21
C ARG A 619 -12.99 4.68 -15.43
N ASP A 620 -13.49 3.47 -15.70
CA ASP A 620 -12.89 2.22 -15.25
C ASP A 620 -11.97 1.69 -16.35
N VAL A 621 -10.72 1.38 -16.00
CA VAL A 621 -9.80 0.72 -16.92
C VAL A 621 -10.05 -0.79 -16.80
N VAL A 622 -10.58 -1.38 -17.87
CA VAL A 622 -10.73 -2.83 -18.02
C VAL A 622 -9.46 -3.34 -18.70
N VAL A 623 -8.69 -4.16 -18.00
CA VAL A 623 -7.54 -4.85 -18.59
C VAL A 623 -8.03 -6.24 -18.98
N GLU A 624 -8.21 -6.48 -20.28
CA GLU A 624 -8.62 -7.80 -20.80
C GLU A 624 -7.51 -8.83 -20.61
N ARG A 625 -7.91 -10.04 -20.20
CA ARG A 625 -7.00 -11.17 -19.98
C ARG A 625 -6.58 -11.71 -21.34
N ILE A 626 -5.35 -11.46 -21.77
CA ILE A 626 -4.73 -12.36 -22.75
C ILE A 626 -4.41 -13.63 -21.99
N ALA A 627 -5.28 -14.63 -22.08
CA ALA A 627 -4.97 -15.96 -21.58
C ALA A 627 -3.66 -16.38 -22.26
N ARG A 628 -2.57 -16.52 -21.49
CA ARG A 628 -1.35 -17.14 -21.99
C ARG A 628 -1.72 -18.59 -22.27
N THR A 629 -2.03 -18.89 -23.53
CA THR A 629 -2.20 -20.25 -24.02
C THR A 629 -0.90 -20.99 -23.71
N LEU A 630 -1.00 -22.03 -22.88
CA LEU A 630 0.12 -22.93 -22.61
C LEU A 630 0.69 -23.42 -23.96
N PRO A 631 2.02 -23.52 -24.12
CA PRO A 631 2.60 -24.31 -25.20
C PRO A 631 2.20 -25.77 -24.95
N GLY A 632 1.08 -26.18 -25.55
CA GLY A 632 0.42 -27.45 -25.23
C GLY A 632 -1.07 -27.52 -25.54
N GLY A 633 -1.73 -26.42 -25.92
CA GLY A 633 -3.02 -26.46 -26.61
C GLY A 633 -4.08 -27.34 -25.93
N ILE A 634 -4.40 -27.07 -24.68
CA ILE A 634 -5.68 -27.51 -24.11
C ILE A 634 -6.52 -26.25 -24.00
N GLU A 635 -7.45 -26.11 -24.94
CA GLU A 635 -8.55 -25.16 -24.83
C GLU A 635 -9.39 -25.58 -23.62
N ASP A 636 -9.19 -24.92 -22.48
CA ASP A 636 -10.12 -25.03 -21.36
C ASP A 636 -11.45 -24.43 -21.81
N SER A 637 -12.40 -25.33 -22.10
CA SER A 637 -13.80 -25.02 -22.34
C SER A 637 -14.38 -24.29 -21.12
N THR A 638 -14.55 -22.98 -21.25
CA THR A 638 -15.29 -22.13 -20.29
C THR A 638 -16.79 -22.36 -20.45
N ALA A 639 -17.26 -23.55 -20.08
CA ALA A 639 -18.66 -23.87 -19.94
C ALA A 639 -18.83 -24.88 -18.81
N ASP A 640 -18.63 -24.43 -17.57
CA ASP A 640 -19.34 -24.93 -16.38
C ASP A 640 -19.00 -24.03 -15.18
N ASP A 641 -19.67 -22.88 -15.15
CA ASP A 641 -19.81 -22.03 -13.96
C ASP A 641 -20.74 -22.73 -12.96
N ALA A 642 -20.16 -23.52 -12.06
CA ALA A 642 -20.69 -23.74 -10.73
C ALA A 642 -19.55 -23.60 -9.72
N PRO A 643 -19.66 -22.72 -8.71
CA PRO A 643 -18.65 -22.68 -7.66
C PRO A 643 -18.64 -24.04 -6.95
N PRO A 644 -17.49 -24.71 -6.78
CA PRO A 644 -17.43 -25.98 -6.08
C PRO A 644 -17.92 -25.78 -4.64
N ASP A 645 -18.79 -26.71 -4.24
CA ASP A 645 -19.45 -26.82 -2.93
C ASP A 645 -18.47 -26.52 -1.78
N PRO A 646 -18.75 -25.56 -0.88
CA PRO A 646 -17.78 -25.14 0.13
C PRO A 646 -17.80 -26.11 1.32
N PHE A 647 -17.06 -27.22 1.15
CA PHE A 647 -16.73 -28.27 2.13
C PHE A 647 -17.87 -29.24 2.53
N PRO A 648 -17.66 -30.57 2.42
CA PRO A 648 -18.28 -31.50 3.35
C PRO A 648 -17.57 -31.35 4.71
N GLU A 649 -18.36 -31.27 5.78
CA GLU A 649 -17.91 -31.16 7.16
C GLU A 649 -16.86 -32.23 7.52
N TYR A 650 -15.66 -31.80 7.94
CA TYR A 650 -14.75 -32.57 8.81
C TYR A 650 -13.96 -31.64 9.73
#